data_AF-A0AAU1PJP6-F1
#
_entry.id   AF-A0AAU1PJP6-F1
#
_cell.length_a   1.000
_cell.length_b   1.000
_cell.length_c   1.000
_cell.angle_alpha   90.00
_cell.angle_beta   90.00
_cell.angle_gamma   90.00
#
_symmetry.space_group_name_H-M   'P 1'
#
loop_
_entity.id
_entity.type
_entity.pdbx_description
1 polymer ?
#
loop_
_entity_poly.entity_id
_entity_poly.type
_entity_poly.pdbx_seq_one_letter_code
_entity_poly.pdbx_strand_id
1 'polypeptide(L)'
;MYQPIRYLGRTIALGGTTALLAAAGVFALAVPQASAATPAATGGNGASLPYVEVQAENSATNGTVIGPSYAQGQLADEASYRKAVTLQGSGKYVTFTTPVATNSIDFRYSIPDTSGGSVYTAPLSLYINGTKQSDFTLTNAYSWYYGGYPFTNSPGSNPHHFYDEAHRLLPQSYPAGTTFKLQVDAGDNASSYTIDYADFEQVGAALTAPAGSVSVTSKGADATGSADSTSAFNSAISAAGPGGTVWIPPGTYNIPGHIAVNNVTVAGAGMWYSTVTGTAPGFYGNSAPSPSSNVHLQNFAIFGNVQERDDSAQVNGIGGAMSNSSVSSVWIDHMKVGAWMDGPMDKLTFSGLRIRDTTADGVNFHGGVTNSTVTNSDIRNTGDDGIATWADSALGADANDTISDNTVTTQILANGIAIYGGHDNTVSGNLVVDTGLAQGGGIHVGQRFTSTPVGTTTVSNNTLIRDGSLDPNWQFGVGALWFDGSQGAITGPINVSNALIEQSPYEAVQWVEGTVSGVNLNNVTIAGAGTFALQEQTGGAAKFTNVTATGVGASSPVYSCEGNNFAVTDGGGNSGITGTPICGPWPSPVFPPYPAEGVTANPSALNFGSVATGSTSAAQTVTVSNPTGAAAAVSSIAATGDFSQTNTCGSSIAANGSCTVSVKFAPTATGARTGTLTVNAGGNTSTVSLSGTGTAPGPVLNTDPASLSFAATVVGSSAPAQTVTVSNSGTTAATVSGVTASGDFSQTNNCSTLAVGASCTVTVTFKPTTGGARTGNLTLTGNANNSPTTVTLAGSGIDSSTNIAAGRPASASSSSGTYVPANLTDADASTYWESANGSFPQWAQVDLGQNYGVGKVVLKLPPATAWAARTQTLSVLGSTDGSNFSTLVGSAGYTFDPNANNNTVTITFNSATARYVRVNITANNGWAAGQLSDFEVFPSGGGGGTSAATLSANPGSLTFASQAPGTTSAAQTVTVTNTGNAAAAVSGVSVSGDFSQTNTCGSSLAANASCTVSVKFAPTASGTRTGGLTISSNASNNPTTVALTGTGSGTVSTNLAAGKATSESSHNDVYASSNVTDGNQNSYWESANNALPQWVQVDLGSAQSAGRVVLQLPATWGARSETLSVSGSTDGSSFTTLKSSASYTFDPSGNNTVTITFPATTQRYFRVTVTANTGWPAGQFSEFQVWNT
;
A
#
# COMPACT_ATOMS: atom_id res chain seq x y z
N MET A 1 -28.41 26.94 43.21
CA MET A 1 -29.72 27.57 43.52
C MET A 1 -29.92 28.70 42.52
N TYR A 2 -31.06 28.77 41.83
CA TYR A 2 -31.52 29.85 40.93
C TYR A 2 -30.52 30.64 40.05
N GLN A 3 -30.61 30.42 38.73
CA GLN A 3 -30.55 31.46 37.67
C GLN A 3 -31.74 32.47 37.87
N PRO A 4 -31.87 33.68 37.21
CA PRO A 4 -31.65 33.85 35.75
C PRO A 4 -31.47 35.29 35.09
N ILE A 5 -31.20 35.34 33.76
CA ILE A 5 -31.92 36.10 32.67
C ILE A 5 -31.80 37.66 32.39
N ARG A 6 -31.25 37.99 31.19
CA ARG A 6 -31.76 38.80 30.00
C ARG A 6 -31.83 40.36 29.81
N TYR A 7 -31.26 40.81 28.65
CA TYR A 7 -31.87 41.53 27.45
C TYR A 7 -31.79 43.08 27.16
N LEU A 8 -31.77 43.38 25.82
CA LEU A 8 -32.23 44.56 25.02
C LEU A 8 -31.55 45.96 25.17
N GLY A 9 -31.42 46.83 24.13
CA GLY A 9 -31.47 46.68 22.65
C GLY A 9 -31.93 47.91 21.78
N ARG A 10 -31.38 48.07 20.55
CA ARG A 10 -31.87 48.85 19.34
C ARG A 10 -31.86 50.41 19.32
N THR A 11 -31.92 51.21 18.21
CA THR A 11 -31.63 51.15 16.71
C THR A 11 -31.86 52.57 16.05
N ILE A 12 -31.59 52.80 14.73
CA ILE A 12 -32.07 53.86 13.75
C ILE A 12 -31.03 54.98 13.39
N ALA A 13 -30.94 55.67 12.22
CA ALA A 13 -31.03 55.48 10.72
C ALA A 13 -30.87 56.90 10.02
N LEU A 14 -30.96 57.26 8.70
CA LEU A 14 -31.10 56.63 7.35
C LEU A 14 -30.83 57.68 6.19
N GLY A 15 -30.22 57.32 5.05
CA GLY A 15 -30.42 57.94 3.68
C GLY A 15 -29.42 59.01 3.14
N GLY A 16 -29.21 59.21 1.82
CA GLY A 16 -29.56 58.40 0.62
C GLY A 16 -29.47 59.09 -0.80
N THR A 17 -29.18 58.30 -1.86
CA THR A 17 -29.42 58.54 -3.35
C THR A 17 -28.55 59.59 -4.11
N THR A 18 -28.37 59.65 -5.45
CA THR A 18 -29.00 59.05 -6.69
C THR A 18 -27.98 58.65 -7.82
N ALA A 19 -28.43 57.94 -8.89
CA ALA A 19 -27.66 57.50 -10.09
C ALA A 19 -27.79 58.47 -11.31
N LEU A 20 -27.33 58.28 -12.59
CA LEU A 20 -26.74 57.21 -13.47
C LEU A 20 -26.02 57.95 -14.69
N LEU A 21 -25.65 57.56 -15.94
CA LEU A 21 -25.65 56.41 -16.90
C LEU A 21 -24.78 56.75 -18.18
N ALA A 22 -23.91 55.88 -18.75
CA ALA A 22 -23.45 55.84 -20.20
C ALA A 22 -22.40 54.71 -20.50
N ALA A 23 -22.09 54.37 -21.77
CA ALA A 23 -21.33 53.15 -22.12
C ALA A 23 -20.50 53.12 -23.46
N ALA A 24 -19.57 52.14 -23.51
CA ALA A 24 -18.97 51.43 -24.66
C ALA A 24 -17.84 52.07 -25.54
N GLY A 25 -16.75 51.30 -25.72
CA GLY A 25 -15.60 51.55 -26.62
C GLY A 25 -14.45 50.57 -26.33
N VAL A 26 -13.67 50.10 -27.33
CA VAL A 26 -12.76 48.92 -27.18
C VAL A 26 -11.41 49.14 -27.89
N PHE A 27 -10.26 48.86 -27.23
CA PHE A 27 -9.21 47.91 -27.67
C PHE A 27 -7.94 47.88 -26.79
N ALA A 28 -7.33 46.69 -26.72
CA ALA A 28 -6.24 46.16 -25.89
C ALA A 28 -4.91 46.95 -25.71
N LEU A 29 -4.18 46.67 -24.60
CA LEU A 29 -2.96 45.83 -24.63
C LEU A 29 -2.33 45.51 -23.24
N ALA A 30 -1.69 44.33 -23.18
CA ALA A 30 -0.64 43.85 -22.25
C ALA A 30 -0.92 43.64 -20.73
N VAL A 31 -0.23 42.62 -20.19
CA VAL A 31 -0.14 42.19 -18.79
C VAL A 31 1.33 41.86 -18.50
N PRO A 32 1.84 42.09 -17.27
CA PRO A 32 2.61 41.03 -16.61
C PRO A 32 2.08 40.64 -15.22
N GLN A 33 2.29 39.38 -14.85
CA GLN A 33 2.33 38.93 -13.44
C GLN A 33 3.71 39.32 -12.86
N ALA A 34 4.05 39.21 -11.57
CA ALA A 34 3.39 38.55 -10.44
C ALA A 34 3.83 39.17 -9.10
N SER A 35 3.26 38.69 -8.00
CA SER A 35 4.02 38.46 -6.75
C SER A 35 3.42 37.20 -6.12
N ALA A 36 4.19 36.12 -6.03
CA ALA A 36 3.70 34.85 -5.49
C ALA A 36 3.78 34.84 -3.96
N ALA A 37 2.87 34.09 -3.32
CA ALA A 37 3.09 33.68 -1.94
C ALA A 37 4.22 32.63 -1.91
N THR A 38 5.10 32.71 -0.92
CA THR A 38 6.14 31.71 -0.67
C THR A 38 5.51 30.38 -0.24
N PRO A 39 5.98 29.22 -0.75
CA PRO A 39 5.56 27.93 -0.24
C PRO A 39 6.05 27.74 1.20
N ALA A 40 5.26 27.04 2.02
CA ALA A 40 5.76 26.43 3.24
C ALA A 40 6.31 25.03 2.88
N ALA A 41 7.45 24.65 3.46
CA ALA A 41 7.91 23.27 3.39
C ALA A 41 7.05 22.37 4.29
N THR A 42 6.92 21.11 3.89
CA THR A 42 5.99 20.14 4.49
C THR A 42 6.69 18.78 4.56
N GLY A 43 7.73 18.69 5.40
CA GLY A 43 8.49 17.45 5.62
C GLY A 43 7.56 16.27 5.94
N GLY A 44 7.87 15.11 5.37
CA GLY A 44 6.97 13.97 5.36
C GLY A 44 6.96 13.16 6.66
N ASN A 45 6.30 12.02 6.56
CA ASN A 45 5.81 11.24 7.69
C ASN A 45 6.39 9.83 7.62
N GLY A 46 7.14 9.45 8.64
CA GLY A 46 7.61 8.08 8.82
C GLY A 46 6.48 7.09 9.09
N ALA A 47 6.84 5.93 9.61
CA ALA A 47 5.98 4.76 9.66
C ALA A 47 4.65 5.03 10.37
N SER A 48 3.56 4.46 9.83
CA SER A 48 2.26 4.42 10.50
C SER A 48 2.29 3.36 11.61
N LEU A 49 2.80 3.73 12.77
CA LEU A 49 3.03 2.85 13.91
C LEU A 49 1.74 2.54 14.70
N PRO A 50 1.57 1.31 15.24
CA PRO A 50 0.39 0.91 16.02
C PRO A 50 0.46 1.31 17.50
N TYR A 51 1.62 1.79 17.95
CA TYR A 51 1.91 2.19 19.33
C TYR A 51 2.09 3.71 19.44
N VAL A 52 2.13 4.22 20.68
CA VAL A 52 2.53 5.61 20.96
C VAL A 52 3.64 5.61 22.00
N GLU A 53 4.77 6.22 21.62
CA GLU A 53 5.94 6.47 22.45
C GLU A 53 5.65 7.53 23.52
N VAL A 54 6.19 7.36 24.73
CA VAL A 54 6.16 8.35 25.81
C VAL A 54 7.56 8.48 26.41
N GLN A 55 8.17 9.64 26.17
CA GLN A 55 9.50 10.01 26.63
C GLN A 55 9.61 10.09 28.17
N ALA A 56 10.68 9.54 28.76
CA ALA A 56 10.80 9.35 30.20
C ALA A 56 11.16 10.64 30.96
N GLU A 57 11.94 11.54 30.36
CA GLU A 57 12.36 12.80 30.98
C GLU A 57 11.22 13.83 31.03
N ASN A 58 10.24 13.70 30.13
CA ASN A 58 8.96 14.40 30.14
C ASN A 58 7.92 13.74 31.06
N SER A 59 8.21 12.57 31.62
CA SER A 59 7.32 11.79 32.49
C SER A 59 7.53 12.05 33.98
N ALA A 60 6.56 11.69 34.82
CA ALA A 60 6.60 12.02 36.25
C ALA A 60 7.63 11.17 37.00
N THR A 61 8.77 11.79 37.37
CA THR A 61 9.94 11.11 37.96
C THR A 61 10.38 11.73 39.29
N ASN A 62 11.07 10.92 40.11
CA ASN A 62 11.90 11.40 41.22
C ASN A 62 13.38 10.97 41.08
N GLY A 63 13.75 10.37 39.94
CA GLY A 63 15.11 10.05 39.53
C GLY A 63 15.91 11.29 39.11
N THR A 64 16.99 11.06 38.37
CA THR A 64 17.85 12.12 37.80
C THR A 64 17.63 12.16 36.29
N VAL A 65 17.14 13.28 35.76
CA VAL A 65 17.18 13.52 34.31
C VAL A 65 18.62 13.74 33.88
N ILE A 66 19.06 13.06 32.82
CA ILE A 66 20.35 13.26 32.16
C ILE A 66 20.15 13.86 30.77
N GLY A 67 21.17 14.56 30.25
CA GLY A 67 21.14 15.21 28.94
C GLY A 67 20.53 16.63 28.92
N PRO A 68 20.47 17.28 27.74
CA PRO A 68 20.93 16.78 26.45
C PRO A 68 22.45 16.63 26.38
N SER A 69 22.95 15.70 25.57
CA SER A 69 24.39 15.58 25.26
C SER A 69 24.60 15.20 23.79
N TYR A 70 25.73 15.62 23.25
CA TYR A 70 26.23 15.31 21.90
C TYR A 70 27.71 14.90 21.95
N ALA A 71 28.13 14.38 23.11
CA ALA A 71 29.50 14.00 23.41
C ALA A 71 29.59 12.48 23.43
N GLN A 72 30.17 11.92 22.37
CA GLN A 72 30.30 10.48 22.12
C GLN A 72 30.71 9.69 23.37
N GLY A 73 30.03 8.58 23.61
CA GLY A 73 30.29 7.69 24.74
C GLY A 73 29.69 8.16 26.07
N GLN A 74 28.59 8.90 26.02
CA GLN A 74 27.74 9.20 27.18
C GLN A 74 26.36 8.58 27.04
N LEU A 75 25.78 8.08 28.13
CA LEU A 75 24.40 7.58 28.17
C LEU A 75 23.35 8.58 27.62
N ALA A 76 23.60 9.89 27.74
CA ALA A 76 22.71 10.91 27.21
C ALA A 76 22.88 11.14 25.70
N ASP A 77 24.02 10.78 25.10
CA ASP A 77 24.28 10.95 23.67
C ASP A 77 23.46 9.97 22.82
N GLU A 78 23.27 8.74 23.31
CA GLU A 78 22.55 7.68 22.59
C GLU A 78 21.07 7.53 22.98
N ALA A 79 20.56 8.39 23.86
CA ALA A 79 19.15 8.42 24.25
C ALA A 79 18.30 9.19 23.22
N SER A 80 17.01 8.87 23.12
CA SER A 80 16.07 9.64 22.31
C SER A 80 15.97 11.08 22.84
N TYR A 81 15.89 12.07 21.94
CA TYR A 81 15.99 13.51 22.28
C TYR A 81 17.25 13.88 23.08
N ARG A 82 18.26 13.00 23.08
CA ARG A 82 19.49 13.02 23.86
C ARG A 82 19.30 13.04 25.38
N LYS A 83 18.19 12.51 25.90
CA LYS A 83 17.87 12.58 27.33
C LYS A 83 17.23 11.31 27.85
N ALA A 84 17.48 11.01 29.11
CA ALA A 84 16.90 9.86 29.79
C ALA A 84 16.73 10.14 31.30
N VAL A 85 16.14 9.20 32.03
CA VAL A 85 15.97 9.25 33.47
C VAL A 85 16.75 8.12 34.15
N THR A 86 17.81 8.48 34.87
CA THR A 86 18.57 7.54 35.70
C THR A 86 17.93 7.39 37.09
N LEU A 87 17.50 6.17 37.39
CA LEU A 87 16.99 5.71 38.67
C LEU A 87 18.14 5.07 39.47
N GLN A 88 18.65 5.79 40.47
CA GLN A 88 19.73 5.30 41.34
C GLN A 88 19.29 5.28 42.82
N GLY A 89 19.28 4.08 43.40
CA GLY A 89 18.83 3.82 44.77
C GLY A 89 17.34 3.49 44.89
N SER A 90 16.96 2.82 45.97
CA SER A 90 15.58 2.34 46.16
C SER A 90 14.57 3.49 46.33
N GLY A 91 13.36 3.30 45.81
CA GLY A 91 12.30 4.30 45.78
C GLY A 91 12.44 5.33 44.65
N LYS A 92 13.45 5.20 43.77
CA LYS A 92 13.51 5.96 42.51
C LYS A 92 12.58 5.38 41.47
N TYR A 93 11.83 6.23 40.77
CA TYR A 93 10.88 5.82 39.73
C TYR A 93 10.77 6.82 38.58
N VAL A 94 10.24 6.33 37.45
CA VAL A 94 9.57 7.12 36.41
C VAL A 94 8.15 6.59 36.20
N THR A 95 7.17 7.49 36.04
CA THR A 95 5.75 7.16 35.83
C THR A 95 5.25 7.75 34.52
N PHE A 96 5.06 6.88 33.53
CA PHE A 96 4.38 7.18 32.27
C PHE A 96 2.87 7.22 32.49
N THR A 97 2.15 8.02 31.69
CA THR A 97 0.68 8.03 31.65
C THR A 97 0.25 7.86 30.21
N THR A 98 -0.50 6.79 29.89
CA THR A 98 -0.70 6.41 28.49
C THR A 98 -1.65 7.38 27.77
N PRO A 99 -1.28 7.90 26.58
CA PRO A 99 -2.17 8.74 25.77
C PRO A 99 -3.27 7.91 25.08
N VAL A 100 -3.04 6.60 24.94
CA VAL A 100 -3.92 5.62 24.26
C VAL A 100 -4.33 4.49 25.19
N ALA A 101 -5.39 3.77 24.80
CA ALA A 101 -5.65 2.44 25.36
C ALA A 101 -4.56 1.47 24.91
N THR A 102 -4.20 0.50 25.74
CA THR A 102 -3.06 -0.39 25.51
C THR A 102 -3.18 -1.71 26.28
N ASN A 103 -2.59 -2.77 25.74
CA ASN A 103 -2.36 -4.06 26.42
C ASN A 103 -0.90 -4.50 26.33
N SER A 104 0.03 -3.59 26.07
CA SER A 104 1.47 -3.85 26.15
C SER A 104 2.19 -2.73 26.89
N ILE A 105 3.45 -2.97 27.18
CA ILE A 105 4.45 -1.93 27.39
C ILE A 105 5.74 -2.44 26.78
N ASP A 106 6.52 -1.53 26.22
CA ASP A 106 7.83 -1.77 25.65
C ASP A 106 8.68 -0.55 25.98
N PHE A 107 9.93 -0.71 26.42
CA PHE A 107 10.72 0.43 26.90
C PHE A 107 12.23 0.25 26.71
N ARG A 108 12.87 1.30 26.23
CA ARG A 108 14.31 1.37 26.01
C ARG A 108 15.02 1.76 27.30
N TYR A 109 16.03 0.99 27.68
CA TYR A 109 16.69 1.06 28.98
C TYR A 109 18.19 0.80 28.88
N SER A 110 18.92 1.18 29.92
CA SER A 110 20.32 0.78 30.13
C SER A 110 20.56 0.44 31.59
N ILE A 111 21.21 -0.69 31.85
CA ILE A 111 21.84 -1.02 33.14
C ILE A 111 23.37 -1.04 32.94
N PRO A 112 24.18 -0.58 33.91
CA PRO A 112 25.64 -0.54 33.75
C PRO A 112 26.27 -1.92 33.53
N ASP A 113 27.22 -2.03 32.62
CA ASP A 113 28.05 -3.23 32.50
C ASP A 113 28.93 -3.46 33.75
N THR A 114 29.33 -4.72 33.93
CA THR A 114 30.33 -5.16 34.89
C THR A 114 31.74 -4.69 34.49
N SER A 115 32.69 -4.72 35.42
CA SER A 115 34.10 -4.35 35.13
C SER A 115 34.87 -5.38 34.28
N GLY A 116 34.18 -6.18 33.45
CA GLY A 116 34.76 -7.27 32.67
C GLY A 116 33.79 -7.96 31.71
N GLY A 117 32.77 -7.27 31.17
CA GLY A 117 31.93 -7.77 30.08
C GLY A 117 31.09 -9.00 30.42
N SER A 118 30.89 -9.28 31.71
CA SER A 118 30.14 -10.45 32.16
C SER A 118 28.65 -10.17 32.08
N VAL A 119 27.94 -10.95 31.25
CA VAL A 119 26.48 -10.89 31.14
C VAL A 119 25.82 -11.22 32.48
N TYR A 120 24.89 -10.38 32.90
CA TYR A 120 24.06 -10.56 34.09
C TYR A 120 22.63 -10.07 33.84
N THR A 121 21.72 -10.39 34.75
CA THR A 121 20.35 -9.87 34.74
C THR A 121 20.01 -9.15 36.03
N ALA A 122 19.18 -8.11 35.92
CA ALA A 122 18.70 -7.30 37.04
C ALA A 122 17.18 -7.15 36.97
N PRO A 123 16.43 -7.31 38.08
CA PRO A 123 15.00 -7.04 38.07
C PRO A 123 14.73 -5.54 38.09
N LEU A 124 13.57 -5.12 37.56
CA LEU A 124 13.06 -3.75 37.70
C LEU A 124 11.54 -3.77 37.93
N SER A 125 11.07 -3.11 38.99
CA SER A 125 9.68 -3.27 39.43
C SER A 125 8.65 -2.47 38.65
N LEU A 126 7.65 -3.16 38.10
CA LEU A 126 6.51 -2.56 37.39
C LEU A 126 5.30 -2.37 38.32
N TYR A 127 4.69 -1.19 38.27
CA TYR A 127 3.40 -0.88 38.89
C TYR A 127 2.43 -0.32 37.83
N ILE A 128 1.21 -0.85 37.76
CA ILE A 128 0.12 -0.32 36.93
C ILE A 128 -0.98 0.24 37.84
N ASN A 129 -1.33 1.52 37.69
CA ASN A 129 -2.25 2.24 38.58
C ASN A 129 -1.93 2.03 40.07
N GLY A 130 -0.64 2.08 40.42
CA GLY A 130 -0.14 1.87 41.78
C GLY A 130 -0.15 0.41 42.27
N THR A 131 -0.63 -0.54 41.48
CA THR A 131 -0.64 -1.97 41.82
C THR A 131 0.60 -2.67 41.24
N LYS A 132 1.45 -3.23 42.11
CA LYS A 132 2.66 -3.97 41.67
C LYS A 132 2.29 -5.18 40.81
N GLN A 133 3.03 -5.36 39.72
CA GLN A 133 2.95 -6.50 38.80
C GLN A 133 4.12 -7.47 39.07
N SER A 134 4.34 -8.45 38.20
CA SER A 134 5.66 -9.10 38.12
C SER A 134 6.71 -8.09 37.65
N ASP A 135 7.91 -8.19 38.19
CA ASP A 135 9.05 -7.34 37.81
C ASP A 135 9.50 -7.66 36.37
N PHE A 136 10.17 -6.73 35.71
CA PHE A 136 10.94 -7.01 34.48
C PHE A 136 12.24 -7.72 34.83
N THR A 137 12.78 -8.49 33.88
CA THR A 137 14.14 -9.01 33.92
C THR A 137 14.92 -8.28 32.82
N LEU A 138 15.81 -7.39 33.22
CA LEU A 138 16.69 -6.63 32.34
C LEU A 138 18.05 -7.34 32.22
N THR A 139 18.80 -7.03 31.17
CA THR A 139 20.11 -7.61 30.85
C THR A 139 21.10 -6.52 30.42
N ASN A 140 22.40 -6.83 30.43
CA ASN A 140 23.42 -6.06 29.71
C ASN A 140 23.85 -6.74 28.38
N ALA A 141 23.33 -7.94 28.10
CA ALA A 141 23.83 -8.85 27.04
C ALA A 141 23.98 -8.23 25.64
N TYR A 142 23.09 -7.31 25.28
CA TYR A 142 22.94 -6.75 23.93
C TYR A 142 23.30 -5.26 23.87
N SER A 143 24.09 -4.82 24.85
CA SER A 143 24.42 -3.41 25.11
C SER A 143 25.86 -3.28 25.63
N TRP A 144 26.38 -2.04 25.67
CA TRP A 144 27.76 -1.73 26.07
C TRP A 144 28.79 -2.42 25.17
N TYR A 145 28.89 -1.95 23.94
CA TYR A 145 30.00 -2.27 23.05
C TYR A 145 31.15 -1.26 23.22
N TYR A 146 32.36 -1.68 22.86
CA TYR A 146 33.60 -0.95 23.13
C TYR A 146 34.55 -0.97 21.92
N GLY A 147 35.35 0.09 21.79
CA GLY A 147 36.36 0.24 20.75
C GLY A 147 35.90 1.08 19.56
N GLY A 148 36.30 0.65 18.36
CA GLY A 148 35.77 1.12 17.08
C GLY A 148 35.45 -0.08 16.21
N TYR A 149 34.87 0.13 15.03
CA TYR A 149 34.47 -0.94 14.12
C TYR A 149 35.65 -1.87 13.72
N PRO A 150 35.48 -3.21 13.74
CA PRO A 150 34.38 -3.97 14.36
C PRO A 150 34.50 -4.01 15.89
N PHE A 151 33.37 -3.81 16.58
CA PHE A 151 33.31 -3.63 18.03
C PHE A 151 32.87 -4.89 18.80
N THR A 152 33.21 -4.93 20.10
CA THR A 152 32.98 -6.09 20.99
C THR A 152 32.37 -5.65 22.33
N ASN A 153 31.76 -6.57 23.07
CA ASN A 153 31.28 -6.35 24.45
C ASN A 153 32.38 -6.44 25.54
N SER A 154 33.66 -6.36 25.17
CA SER A 154 34.79 -6.43 26.12
C SER A 154 35.21 -5.03 26.61
N PRO A 155 35.09 -4.70 27.91
CA PRO A 155 35.29 -3.34 28.41
C PRO A 155 36.64 -2.70 28.07
N GLY A 156 36.56 -1.53 27.44
CA GLY A 156 37.71 -0.76 26.95
C GLY A 156 37.41 0.72 26.78
N SER A 157 38.15 1.37 25.87
CA SER A 157 37.89 2.74 25.43
C SER A 157 36.63 2.83 24.56
N ASN A 158 36.05 4.03 24.46
CA ASN A 158 34.92 4.35 23.59
C ASN A 158 33.72 3.40 23.81
N PRO A 159 33.11 3.37 25.01
CA PRO A 159 31.87 2.65 25.22
C PRO A 159 30.74 3.28 24.40
N HIS A 160 29.87 2.46 23.83
CA HIS A 160 28.75 2.85 22.96
C HIS A 160 27.68 1.74 22.93
N HIS A 161 26.58 1.97 22.21
CA HIS A 161 25.42 1.05 22.14
C HIS A 161 24.89 0.71 23.55
N PHE A 162 24.67 1.73 24.37
CA PHE A 162 24.40 1.61 25.81
C PHE A 162 23.04 0.99 26.16
N TYR A 163 22.11 0.96 25.20
CA TYR A 163 20.70 0.68 25.44
C TYR A 163 20.23 -0.63 24.78
N ASP A 164 19.20 -1.21 25.38
CA ASP A 164 18.48 -2.43 24.99
C ASP A 164 16.97 -2.21 25.27
N GLU A 165 16.08 -3.05 24.73
CA GLU A 165 14.62 -2.91 24.92
C GLU A 165 13.94 -4.05 25.70
N ALA A 166 12.92 -3.70 26.50
CA ALA A 166 12.23 -4.63 27.40
C ALA A 166 10.70 -4.63 27.21
N HIS A 167 10.21 -5.54 26.36
CA HIS A 167 8.80 -5.63 25.99
C HIS A 167 7.96 -6.62 26.84
N ARG A 168 6.65 -6.36 26.94
CA ARG A 168 5.67 -7.25 27.58
C ARG A 168 4.24 -7.05 27.06
N LEU A 169 3.64 -8.13 26.56
CA LEU A 169 2.19 -8.23 26.39
C LEU A 169 1.51 -8.48 27.75
N LEU A 170 0.42 -7.77 28.02
CA LEU A 170 -0.32 -7.80 29.28
C LEU A 170 -1.61 -8.63 29.14
N PRO A 171 -2.08 -9.31 30.20
CA PRO A 171 -3.23 -10.21 30.13
C PRO A 171 -4.60 -9.50 29.96
N GLN A 172 -4.61 -8.16 29.94
CA GLN A 172 -5.82 -7.35 29.76
C GLN A 172 -5.46 -5.98 29.16
N SER A 173 -6.44 -5.35 28.48
CA SER A 173 -6.34 -3.96 28.02
C SER A 173 -6.63 -2.96 29.14
N TYR A 174 -5.89 -1.87 29.13
CA TYR A 174 -6.02 -0.70 29.99
C TYR A 174 -6.46 0.53 29.16
N PRO A 175 -7.31 1.42 29.70
CA PRO A 175 -7.72 2.64 29.01
C PRO A 175 -6.62 3.70 29.02
N ALA A 176 -6.72 4.68 28.11
CA ALA A 176 -5.92 5.91 28.14
C ALA A 176 -6.05 6.62 29.50
N GLY A 177 -4.96 7.24 29.95
CA GLY A 177 -4.82 7.80 31.30
C GLY A 177 -4.41 6.78 32.36
N THR A 178 -4.13 5.52 31.98
CA THR A 178 -3.52 4.54 32.89
C THR A 178 -2.08 4.92 33.18
N THR A 179 -1.66 4.76 34.44
CA THR A 179 -0.29 5.04 34.88
C THR A 179 0.55 3.77 34.92
N PHE A 180 1.70 3.81 34.27
CA PHE A 180 2.71 2.74 34.26
C PHE A 180 3.97 3.30 34.91
N LYS A 181 4.36 2.74 36.05
CA LYS A 181 5.53 3.18 36.81
C LYS A 181 6.58 2.08 36.88
N LEU A 182 7.78 2.39 36.40
CA LEU A 182 9.00 1.62 36.65
C LEU A 182 9.67 2.20 37.90
N GLN A 183 10.00 1.36 38.87
CA GLN A 183 10.56 1.77 40.16
C GLN A 183 11.61 0.78 40.65
N VAL A 184 12.65 1.27 41.34
CA VAL A 184 13.66 0.45 42.01
C VAL A 184 13.18 0.08 43.42
N ASP A 185 12.66 -1.14 43.59
CA ASP A 185 12.21 -1.69 44.89
C ASP A 185 13.36 -2.36 45.66
N ALA A 186 13.06 -2.91 46.84
CA ALA A 186 13.97 -3.76 47.61
C ALA A 186 14.09 -5.16 46.98
N GLY A 187 14.99 -5.29 46.00
CA GLY A 187 15.26 -6.51 45.23
C GLY A 187 15.91 -6.20 43.88
N ASP A 188 15.57 -5.04 43.33
CA ASP A 188 16.16 -4.43 42.14
C ASP A 188 17.61 -4.03 42.46
N ASN A 189 18.57 -4.67 41.78
CA ASN A 189 19.96 -4.82 42.23
C ASN A 189 21.03 -4.23 41.30
N ALA A 190 20.67 -3.66 40.14
CA ALA A 190 21.63 -2.89 39.34
C ALA A 190 22.03 -1.60 40.07
N SER A 191 23.26 -1.12 39.85
CA SER A 191 23.78 0.09 40.50
C SER A 191 23.09 1.39 40.06
N SER A 192 22.43 1.36 38.90
CA SER A 192 21.45 2.32 38.41
C SER A 192 20.65 1.71 37.26
N TYR A 193 19.49 2.30 36.94
CA TYR A 193 18.68 1.96 35.77
C TYR A 193 18.40 3.26 35.00
N THR A 194 18.84 3.39 33.76
CA THR A 194 18.52 4.55 32.93
C THR A 194 17.39 4.18 31.99
N ILE A 195 16.29 4.95 31.99
CA ILE A 195 15.10 4.72 31.16
C ILE A 195 14.96 5.88 30.18
N ASP A 196 14.83 5.57 28.89
CA ASP A 196 14.78 6.52 27.78
C ASP A 196 13.33 6.92 27.44
N TYR A 197 12.52 5.95 27.01
CA TYR A 197 11.10 6.12 26.72
C TYR A 197 10.33 4.79 26.90
N ALA A 198 9.00 4.84 26.79
CA ALA A 198 8.15 3.65 26.74
C ALA A 198 7.07 3.74 25.64
N ASP A 199 6.99 2.72 24.79
CA ASP A 199 5.97 2.50 23.77
C ASP A 199 4.74 1.77 24.35
N PHE A 200 3.55 2.22 23.96
CA PHE A 200 2.27 1.63 24.38
C PHE A 200 1.40 1.26 23.17
N GLU A 201 1.17 -0.05 22.96
CA GLU A 201 0.40 -0.59 21.82
C GLU A 201 -0.94 -1.18 22.28
N GLN A 202 -1.98 -1.13 21.44
CA GLN A 202 -3.19 -1.95 21.62
C GLN A 202 -3.13 -3.15 20.66
N VAL A 203 -2.28 -4.11 21.01
CA VAL A 203 -2.04 -5.36 20.29
C VAL A 203 -3.37 -6.11 20.08
N GLY A 204 -3.63 -6.50 18.83
CA GLY A 204 -4.78 -7.33 18.46
C GLY A 204 -4.69 -8.75 19.00
N ALA A 205 -5.76 -9.53 18.92
CA ALA A 205 -5.74 -10.95 19.29
C ALA A 205 -4.84 -11.75 18.34
N ALA A 206 -4.23 -12.84 18.86
CA ALA A 206 -3.39 -13.74 18.09
C ALA A 206 -4.12 -14.28 16.83
N LEU A 207 -3.44 -14.26 15.69
CA LEU A 207 -3.99 -14.73 14.42
C LEU A 207 -4.17 -16.26 14.44
N THR A 208 -5.14 -16.76 13.68
CA THR A 208 -5.43 -18.19 13.53
C THR A 208 -4.76 -18.78 12.29
N ALA A 209 -4.37 -20.06 12.37
CA ALA A 209 -3.73 -20.79 11.27
C ALA A 209 -4.51 -20.69 9.94
N PRO A 210 -3.86 -20.28 8.83
CA PRO A 210 -4.47 -20.29 7.50
C PRO A 210 -4.97 -21.68 7.10
N ALA A 211 -6.10 -21.74 6.40
CA ALA A 211 -6.67 -23.00 5.95
C ALA A 211 -5.70 -23.75 5.00
N GLY A 212 -5.41 -25.02 5.30
CA GLY A 212 -4.45 -25.82 4.53
C GLY A 212 -2.97 -25.62 4.90
N SER A 213 -2.65 -24.72 5.83
CA SER A 213 -1.27 -24.54 6.30
C SER A 213 -0.75 -25.74 7.10
N VAL A 214 0.57 -25.97 7.05
CA VAL A 214 1.26 -27.00 7.82
C VAL A 214 1.92 -26.36 9.04
N SER A 215 1.45 -26.69 10.25
CA SER A 215 2.02 -26.11 11.46
C SER A 215 3.34 -26.77 11.86
N VAL A 216 4.32 -25.96 12.28
CA VAL A 216 5.61 -26.44 12.81
C VAL A 216 5.46 -27.37 14.02
N THR A 217 4.49 -27.12 14.89
CA THR A 217 4.18 -28.01 16.04
C THR A 217 3.62 -29.37 15.62
N SER A 218 2.91 -29.44 14.48
CA SER A 218 2.48 -30.71 13.88
C SER A 218 3.63 -31.56 13.32
N LYS A 219 4.84 -30.99 13.27
CA LYS A 219 6.11 -31.64 12.92
C LYS A 219 7.05 -31.81 14.12
N GLY A 220 6.59 -31.50 15.34
CA GLY A 220 7.34 -31.68 16.57
C GLY A 220 8.15 -30.46 17.04
N ALA A 221 7.90 -29.26 16.50
CA ALA A 221 8.52 -28.04 17.02
C ALA A 221 8.06 -27.75 18.47
N ASP A 222 9.01 -27.36 19.32
CA ASP A 222 8.78 -27.03 20.72
C ASP A 222 8.45 -25.55 20.88
N ALA A 223 7.20 -25.26 21.22
CA ALA A 223 6.67 -23.92 21.44
C ALA A 223 7.08 -23.29 22.79
N THR A 224 7.90 -23.97 23.60
CA THR A 224 8.50 -23.41 24.83
C THR A 224 9.90 -22.83 24.63
N GLY A 225 10.52 -23.02 23.46
CA GLY A 225 11.89 -22.61 23.18
C GLY A 225 12.97 -23.46 23.87
N SER A 226 12.61 -24.57 24.53
CA SER A 226 13.58 -25.40 25.26
C SER A 226 14.40 -26.30 24.34
N ALA A 227 13.81 -26.77 23.23
CA ALA A 227 14.41 -27.70 22.28
C ALA A 227 14.52 -27.14 20.85
N ASP A 228 15.56 -27.57 20.15
CA ASP A 228 15.81 -27.27 18.74
C ASP A 228 14.64 -27.71 17.85
N SER A 229 14.02 -26.74 17.18
CA SER A 229 12.87 -26.90 16.29
C SER A 229 13.23 -26.86 14.80
N THR A 230 14.51 -26.73 14.44
CA THR A 230 15.01 -26.57 13.06
C THR A 230 14.57 -27.72 12.16
N SER A 231 14.67 -28.96 12.66
CA SER A 231 14.21 -30.15 11.95
C SER A 231 12.68 -30.17 11.71
N ALA A 232 11.90 -29.62 12.63
CA ALA A 232 10.45 -29.52 12.53
C ALA A 232 10.00 -28.40 11.57
N PHE A 233 10.68 -27.25 11.57
CA PHE A 233 10.46 -26.18 10.60
C PHE A 233 10.78 -26.66 9.17
N ASN A 234 11.94 -27.27 8.95
CA ASN A 234 12.31 -27.86 7.65
C ASN A 234 11.34 -28.98 7.22
N SER A 235 10.82 -29.78 8.17
CA SER A 235 9.78 -30.79 7.92
C SER A 235 8.39 -30.18 7.66
N ALA A 236 8.13 -28.95 8.09
CA ALA A 236 6.89 -28.23 7.82
C ALA A 236 6.93 -27.62 6.41
N ILE A 237 8.03 -26.95 6.05
CA ILE A 237 8.30 -26.43 4.69
C ILE A 237 8.21 -27.58 3.66
N SER A 238 8.92 -28.68 3.91
CA SER A 238 8.92 -29.87 3.04
C SER A 238 7.55 -30.51 2.86
N ALA A 239 6.65 -30.37 3.85
CA ALA A 239 5.31 -30.94 3.82
C ALA A 239 4.22 -29.96 3.34
N ALA A 240 4.46 -28.66 3.41
CA ALA A 240 3.65 -27.64 2.75
C ALA A 240 3.89 -27.65 1.23
N GLY A 241 5.14 -27.88 0.83
CA GLY A 241 5.56 -27.97 -0.57
C GLY A 241 5.65 -26.60 -1.28
N PRO A 242 6.05 -26.58 -2.57
CA PRO A 242 6.22 -25.34 -3.32
C PRO A 242 4.89 -24.57 -3.46
N GLY A 243 4.87 -23.32 -3.04
CA GLY A 243 3.69 -22.45 -2.95
C GLY A 243 2.81 -22.70 -1.71
N GLY A 244 3.22 -23.59 -0.81
CA GLY A 244 2.49 -23.92 0.41
C GLY A 244 2.73 -22.94 1.56
N THR A 245 1.84 -22.99 2.57
CA THR A 245 1.95 -22.17 3.78
C THR A 245 2.39 -23.01 4.98
N VAL A 246 3.44 -22.55 5.67
CA VAL A 246 3.86 -23.02 6.99
C VAL A 246 3.28 -22.10 8.06
N TRP A 247 2.79 -22.69 9.15
CA TRP A 247 2.20 -21.97 10.27
C TRP A 247 3.03 -22.09 11.55
N ILE A 248 3.37 -20.94 12.14
CA ILE A 248 3.98 -20.82 13.46
C ILE A 248 2.88 -20.42 14.46
N PRO A 249 2.39 -21.33 15.34
CA PRO A 249 1.44 -20.96 16.39
C PRO A 249 2.05 -19.99 17.42
N PRO A 250 1.24 -19.41 18.32
CA PRO A 250 1.77 -18.70 19.48
C PRO A 250 2.74 -19.58 20.28
N GLY A 251 3.85 -19.00 20.73
CA GLY A 251 4.94 -19.69 21.41
C GLY A 251 6.32 -19.22 20.96
N THR A 252 7.35 -19.72 21.63
CA THR A 252 8.77 -19.45 21.35
C THR A 252 9.41 -20.70 20.78
N TYR A 253 10.23 -20.60 19.74
CA TYR A 253 10.82 -21.74 19.02
C TYR A 253 12.32 -21.55 18.85
N ASN A 254 13.12 -22.44 19.42
CA ASN A 254 14.59 -22.37 19.34
C ASN A 254 15.09 -22.94 18.00
N ILE A 255 15.85 -22.15 17.27
CA ILE A 255 16.44 -22.39 15.95
C ILE A 255 17.92 -21.97 16.02
N PRO A 256 18.85 -22.90 16.29
CA PRO A 256 20.27 -22.61 16.37
C PRO A 256 20.98 -22.47 15.00
N GLY A 257 20.27 -22.65 13.89
CA GLY A 257 20.79 -22.56 12.52
C GLY A 257 19.69 -22.30 11.48
N HIS A 258 20.04 -21.58 10.41
CA HIS A 258 19.07 -20.95 9.50
C HIS A 258 18.01 -21.88 8.88
N ILE A 259 16.84 -21.29 8.64
CA ILE A 259 15.76 -21.90 7.87
C ILE A 259 15.87 -21.46 6.41
N ALA A 260 16.15 -22.40 5.52
CA ALA A 260 16.20 -22.15 4.08
C ALA A 260 14.78 -22.03 3.50
N VAL A 261 14.51 -20.95 2.75
CA VAL A 261 13.19 -20.64 2.19
C VAL A 261 13.25 -20.39 0.68
N ASN A 262 12.38 -21.08 -0.06
CA ASN A 262 12.15 -20.88 -1.49
C ASN A 262 10.72 -21.33 -1.84
N ASN A 263 9.97 -20.49 -2.56
CA ASN A 263 8.57 -20.72 -2.95
C ASN A 263 7.71 -21.24 -1.79
N VAL A 264 7.57 -20.45 -0.74
CA VAL A 264 6.88 -20.82 0.51
C VAL A 264 6.40 -19.58 1.26
N THR A 265 5.20 -19.65 1.84
CA THR A 265 4.74 -18.67 2.85
C THR A 265 5.05 -19.20 4.24
N VAL A 266 5.69 -18.41 5.10
CA VAL A 266 5.84 -18.69 6.53
C VAL A 266 5.05 -17.63 7.29
N ALA A 267 3.96 -18.03 7.93
CA ALA A 267 3.05 -17.14 8.65
C ALA A 267 3.02 -17.49 10.15
N GLY A 268 3.09 -16.47 11.01
CA GLY A 268 2.92 -16.60 12.46
C GLY A 268 1.63 -15.95 13.00
N ALA A 269 1.45 -16.03 14.32
CA ALA A 269 0.26 -15.53 15.01
C ALA A 269 0.28 -14.02 15.31
N GLY A 270 1.32 -13.30 14.88
CA GLY A 270 1.64 -11.90 15.20
C GLY A 270 2.99 -11.80 15.90
N MET A 271 3.68 -10.66 15.73
CA MET A 271 5.02 -10.38 16.30
C MET A 271 5.06 -10.64 17.81
N TRP A 272 4.02 -10.20 18.54
CA TRP A 272 3.85 -10.37 19.99
C TRP A 272 3.49 -11.80 20.45
N TYR A 273 3.33 -12.75 19.52
CA TYR A 273 2.78 -14.09 19.82
C TYR A 273 3.67 -15.24 19.37
N SER A 274 4.31 -15.13 18.21
CA SER A 274 5.11 -16.19 17.60
C SER A 274 6.56 -15.74 17.47
N THR A 275 7.45 -16.26 18.31
CA THR A 275 8.86 -15.88 18.34
C THR A 275 9.76 -17.03 17.91
N VAL A 276 10.55 -16.81 16.86
CA VAL A 276 11.69 -17.65 16.50
C VAL A 276 12.92 -17.07 17.20
N THR A 277 13.75 -17.89 17.83
CA THR A 277 14.92 -17.43 18.60
C THR A 277 16.05 -18.44 18.57
N GLY A 278 17.28 -18.08 18.94
CA GLY A 278 18.40 -19.01 19.04
C GLY A 278 19.74 -18.37 18.70
N THR A 279 20.76 -19.18 18.42
CA THR A 279 22.09 -18.72 18.00
C THR A 279 22.17 -18.24 16.54
N ALA A 280 21.22 -18.66 15.70
CA ALA A 280 21.11 -18.23 14.31
C ALA A 280 19.68 -18.48 13.78
N PRO A 281 18.65 -17.77 14.30
CA PRO A 281 17.23 -18.02 13.98
C PRO A 281 16.77 -17.50 12.60
N GLY A 282 17.70 -17.09 11.74
CA GLY A 282 17.41 -16.38 10.49
C GLY A 282 16.76 -17.20 9.38
N PHE A 283 16.04 -16.51 8.50
CA PHE A 283 15.39 -17.07 7.31
C PHE A 283 16.13 -16.66 6.04
N TYR A 284 16.66 -17.64 5.30
CA TYR A 284 17.59 -17.40 4.20
C TYR A 284 17.07 -17.90 2.86
N GLY A 285 17.10 -17.03 1.84
CA GLY A 285 16.95 -17.41 0.44
C GLY A 285 18.18 -18.14 -0.10
N ASN A 286 18.08 -18.66 -1.33
CA ASN A 286 19.23 -19.19 -2.06
C ASN A 286 20.30 -18.10 -2.27
N SER A 287 21.56 -18.49 -2.44
CA SER A 287 22.61 -17.58 -2.90
C SER A 287 22.37 -17.10 -4.33
N ALA A 288 22.66 -15.83 -4.59
CA ALA A 288 22.76 -15.28 -5.93
C ALA A 288 23.86 -16.00 -6.76
N PRO A 289 23.78 -15.99 -8.12
CA PRO A 289 22.76 -15.37 -8.97
C PRO A 289 21.54 -16.30 -9.23
N SER A 290 21.24 -17.24 -8.32
CA SER A 290 20.09 -18.15 -8.41
C SER A 290 19.10 -17.93 -7.25
N PRO A 291 18.51 -16.73 -7.13
CA PRO A 291 17.68 -16.36 -5.98
C PRO A 291 16.51 -17.31 -5.74
N SER A 292 16.08 -17.39 -4.49
CA SER A 292 14.76 -17.92 -4.16
C SER A 292 13.67 -17.03 -4.79
N SER A 293 12.47 -17.57 -4.97
CA SER A 293 11.33 -16.75 -5.41
C SER A 293 10.03 -17.13 -4.77
N ASN A 294 9.05 -16.22 -4.75
CA ASN A 294 7.72 -16.42 -4.16
C ASN A 294 7.83 -16.84 -2.67
N VAL A 295 8.71 -16.16 -1.92
CA VAL A 295 8.88 -16.32 -0.47
C VAL A 295 8.11 -15.21 0.23
N HIS A 296 7.29 -15.58 1.22
CA HIS A 296 6.45 -14.64 1.96
C HIS A 296 6.57 -14.89 3.47
N LEU A 297 7.24 -14.00 4.20
CA LEU A 297 7.48 -14.16 5.64
C LEU A 297 6.65 -13.13 6.41
N GLN A 298 5.74 -13.56 7.29
CA GLN A 298 4.77 -12.62 7.87
C GLN A 298 4.26 -12.95 9.28
N ASN A 299 4.06 -11.90 10.10
CA ASN A 299 3.42 -11.95 11.41
C ASN A 299 4.15 -12.81 12.47
N PHE A 300 5.46 -12.67 12.62
CA PHE A 300 6.24 -13.33 13.69
C PHE A 300 7.44 -12.47 14.13
N ALA A 301 8.17 -12.91 15.15
CA ALA A 301 9.40 -12.30 15.62
C ALA A 301 10.62 -13.21 15.40
N ILE A 302 11.80 -12.62 15.23
CA ILE A 302 13.11 -13.27 15.08
C ILE A 302 14.06 -12.62 16.09
N PHE A 303 14.24 -13.23 17.26
CA PHE A 303 15.07 -12.69 18.35
C PHE A 303 16.35 -13.50 18.49
N GLY A 304 17.49 -12.92 18.11
CA GLY A 304 18.79 -13.56 18.17
C GLY A 304 19.38 -13.62 19.57
N ASN A 305 20.71 -13.70 19.62
CA ASN A 305 21.48 -13.54 20.83
C ASN A 305 22.88 -12.96 20.58
N VAL A 306 23.02 -12.14 19.52
CA VAL A 306 24.30 -11.58 19.08
C VAL A 306 24.75 -10.48 20.05
N GLN A 307 26.02 -10.53 20.49
CA GLN A 307 26.58 -9.65 21.54
C GLN A 307 27.87 -8.93 21.09
N GLU A 308 28.25 -9.07 19.83
CA GLU A 308 29.43 -8.44 19.22
C GLU A 308 29.26 -8.42 17.70
N ARG A 309 29.99 -7.53 17.01
CA ARG A 309 29.93 -7.46 15.56
C ARG A 309 31.04 -8.29 14.91
N ASP A 310 30.74 -9.56 14.63
CA ASP A 310 31.54 -10.37 13.70
C ASP A 310 30.93 -10.29 12.29
N ASP A 311 31.51 -9.47 11.41
CA ASP A 311 31.03 -9.33 10.03
C ASP A 311 31.11 -10.64 9.24
N SER A 312 32.00 -11.57 9.60
CA SER A 312 32.12 -12.89 8.98
C SER A 312 31.02 -13.87 9.43
N ALA A 313 30.39 -13.62 10.57
CA ALA A 313 29.26 -14.40 11.05
C ALA A 313 28.01 -14.12 10.20
N GLN A 314 27.47 -15.18 9.61
CA GLN A 314 26.14 -15.18 9.01
C GLN A 314 25.13 -15.48 10.13
N VAL A 315 24.69 -14.43 10.80
CA VAL A 315 23.69 -14.44 11.89
C VAL A 315 22.73 -13.25 11.72
N ASN A 316 22.15 -13.15 10.53
CA ASN A 316 21.24 -12.08 10.13
C ASN A 316 19.78 -12.56 10.28
N GLY A 317 18.83 -11.66 10.54
CA GLY A 317 17.41 -12.02 10.66
C GLY A 317 16.85 -12.61 9.36
N ILE A 318 17.13 -11.93 8.25
CA ILE A 318 16.86 -12.36 6.88
C ILE A 318 18.16 -12.33 6.08
N GLY A 319 18.34 -13.25 5.12
CA GLY A 319 19.48 -13.17 4.21
C GLY A 319 19.39 -13.97 2.91
N GLY A 320 20.47 -13.96 2.13
CA GLY A 320 20.52 -14.55 0.79
C GLY A 320 19.76 -13.70 -0.25
N ALA A 321 19.34 -14.32 -1.34
CA ALA A 321 18.70 -13.63 -2.47
C ALA A 321 17.24 -14.09 -2.68
N MET A 322 16.29 -13.14 -2.81
CA MET A 322 14.86 -13.43 -2.90
C MET A 322 14.13 -12.50 -3.89
N SER A 323 13.66 -13.02 -5.02
CA SER A 323 12.91 -12.27 -6.04
C SER A 323 11.40 -12.52 -5.96
N ASN A 324 10.57 -11.56 -6.38
CA ASN A 324 9.10 -11.65 -6.34
C ASN A 324 8.60 -12.14 -4.97
N SER A 325 9.06 -11.52 -3.90
CA SER A 325 8.97 -12.01 -2.52
C SER A 325 8.64 -10.88 -1.54
N SER A 326 8.20 -11.20 -0.32
CA SER A 326 7.88 -10.20 0.70
C SER A 326 8.19 -10.64 2.13
N VAL A 327 8.47 -9.66 2.98
CA VAL A 327 8.59 -9.80 4.43
C VAL A 327 7.73 -8.72 5.07
N SER A 328 6.73 -9.09 5.86
CA SER A 328 5.72 -8.14 6.36
C SER A 328 5.29 -8.36 7.80
N SER A 329 5.24 -7.30 8.60
CA SER A 329 4.91 -7.40 10.04
C SER A 329 5.80 -8.43 10.77
N VAL A 330 7.12 -8.29 10.61
CA VAL A 330 8.13 -9.11 11.30
C VAL A 330 8.95 -8.22 12.24
N TRP A 331 9.14 -8.66 13.48
CA TRP A 331 10.04 -8.02 14.45
C TRP A 331 11.36 -8.78 14.42
N ILE A 332 12.48 -8.09 14.19
CA ILE A 332 13.83 -8.65 14.19
C ILE A 332 14.63 -7.93 15.28
N ASP A 333 15.30 -8.70 16.13
CA ASP A 333 15.93 -8.18 17.35
C ASP A 333 17.19 -8.99 17.70
N HIS A 334 18.19 -8.35 18.31
CA HIS A 334 19.47 -8.98 18.75
C HIS A 334 20.18 -9.86 17.71
N MET A 335 20.10 -9.46 16.43
CA MET A 335 20.81 -10.07 15.28
C MET A 335 22.04 -9.23 14.90
N LYS A 336 22.93 -9.75 14.03
CA LYS A 336 24.00 -8.89 13.48
C LYS A 336 23.40 -7.84 12.55
N VAL A 337 22.65 -8.29 11.55
CA VAL A 337 21.92 -7.44 10.60
C VAL A 337 20.46 -7.87 10.59
N GLY A 338 19.53 -6.93 10.46
CA GLY A 338 18.10 -7.24 10.35
C GLY A 338 17.79 -8.02 9.07
N ALA A 339 18.15 -7.46 7.91
CA ALA A 339 18.13 -8.15 6.62
C ALA A 339 19.34 -7.79 5.74
N TRP A 340 20.16 -8.78 5.36
CA TRP A 340 21.32 -8.59 4.46
C TRP A 340 21.08 -9.34 3.15
N MET A 341 20.85 -8.61 2.06
CA MET A 341 20.31 -9.18 0.82
C MET A 341 21.32 -9.14 -0.33
N ASP A 342 22.13 -10.20 -0.45
CA ASP A 342 23.11 -10.37 -1.52
C ASP A 342 22.43 -10.63 -2.88
N GLY A 343 22.53 -9.67 -3.81
CA GLY A 343 21.96 -9.75 -5.15
C GLY A 343 22.87 -10.47 -6.19
N PRO A 344 22.42 -10.56 -7.46
CA PRO A 344 21.23 -9.92 -8.00
C PRO A 344 19.88 -10.57 -7.64
N MET A 345 18.86 -9.73 -7.43
CA MET A 345 17.46 -10.12 -7.22
C MET A 345 16.48 -8.99 -7.65
N ASP A 346 15.19 -9.30 -7.73
CA ASP A 346 14.17 -8.42 -8.33
C ASP A 346 12.81 -8.51 -7.61
N LYS A 347 12.21 -7.38 -7.23
CA LYS A 347 10.89 -7.28 -6.56
C LYS A 347 10.82 -7.98 -5.20
N LEU A 348 11.64 -7.53 -4.25
CA LEU A 348 11.48 -7.84 -2.83
C LEU A 348 10.77 -6.67 -2.10
N THR A 349 9.82 -6.95 -1.22
CA THR A 349 9.16 -5.91 -0.41
C THR A 349 9.22 -6.21 1.09
N PHE A 350 9.96 -5.39 1.82
CA PHE A 350 9.94 -5.29 3.27
C PHE A 350 8.90 -4.25 3.72
N SER A 351 8.01 -4.60 4.64
CA SER A 351 6.92 -3.70 5.06
C SER A 351 6.45 -3.90 6.51
N GLY A 352 6.21 -2.81 7.25
CA GLY A 352 5.66 -2.91 8.61
C GLY A 352 6.58 -3.61 9.61
N LEU A 353 7.90 -3.57 9.40
CA LEU A 353 8.86 -4.25 10.28
C LEU A 353 9.06 -3.49 11.60
N ARG A 354 9.62 -4.19 12.58
CA ARG A 354 10.42 -3.61 13.67
C ARG A 354 11.80 -4.23 13.56
N ILE A 355 12.86 -3.45 13.41
CA ILE A 355 14.25 -3.94 13.46
C ILE A 355 14.98 -3.15 14.54
N ARG A 356 15.48 -3.86 15.55
CA ARG A 356 15.97 -3.26 16.79
C ARG A 356 17.25 -3.95 17.25
N ASP A 357 18.05 -3.19 18.00
CA ASP A 357 19.19 -3.66 18.79
C ASP A 357 20.12 -4.63 18.03
N THR A 358 20.39 -4.32 16.75
CA THR A 358 21.28 -5.09 15.87
C THR A 358 22.71 -4.56 15.92
N THR A 359 23.72 -5.44 15.82
CA THR A 359 25.14 -5.03 15.94
C THR A 359 25.73 -4.45 14.65
N ALA A 360 24.98 -4.39 13.58
CA ALA A 360 25.27 -3.76 12.29
C ALA A 360 23.93 -3.28 11.68
N ASP A 361 23.85 -3.18 10.35
CA ASP A 361 22.76 -2.61 9.56
C ASP A 361 21.34 -3.07 9.97
N GLY A 362 20.35 -2.20 9.79
CA GLY A 362 18.94 -2.59 9.86
C GLY A 362 18.52 -3.41 8.63
N VAL A 363 18.60 -2.81 7.44
CA VAL A 363 18.41 -3.49 6.14
C VAL A 363 19.48 -3.04 5.16
N ASN A 364 20.19 -3.98 4.53
CA ASN A 364 21.12 -3.70 3.44
C ASN A 364 20.71 -4.45 2.16
N PHE A 365 20.48 -3.72 1.07
CA PHE A 365 20.38 -4.26 -0.29
C PHE A 365 21.78 -4.26 -0.90
N HIS A 366 22.34 -5.43 -1.17
CA HIS A 366 23.76 -5.58 -1.53
C HIS A 366 23.94 -6.13 -2.96
N GLY A 367 24.05 -5.23 -3.93
CA GLY A 367 24.66 -5.51 -5.24
C GLY A 367 23.76 -6.20 -6.27
N GLY A 368 23.12 -5.41 -7.14
CA GLY A 368 22.25 -5.90 -8.20
C GLY A 368 20.82 -6.18 -7.73
N VAL A 369 20.42 -5.59 -6.60
CA VAL A 369 19.03 -5.57 -6.15
C VAL A 369 18.22 -4.62 -7.02
N THR A 370 17.00 -4.97 -7.40
CA THR A 370 16.20 -4.11 -8.28
C THR A 370 14.71 -4.14 -7.98
N ASN A 371 14.02 -3.03 -8.30
CA ASN A 371 12.57 -2.85 -8.17
C ASN A 371 12.01 -3.25 -6.79
N SER A 372 12.83 -3.13 -5.75
CA SER A 372 12.57 -3.61 -4.39
C SER A 372 12.26 -2.45 -3.45
N THR A 373 11.75 -2.75 -2.25
CA THR A 373 11.19 -1.72 -1.38
C THR A 373 11.37 -2.03 0.10
N VAL A 374 11.71 -1.01 0.89
CA VAL A 374 11.62 -1.00 2.37
C VAL A 374 10.65 0.12 2.76
N THR A 375 9.52 -0.21 3.35
CA THR A 375 8.48 0.78 3.64
C THR A 375 7.72 0.61 4.96
N ASN A 376 7.21 1.71 5.51
CA ASN A 376 6.37 1.75 6.72
C ASN A 376 6.97 0.93 7.89
N SER A 377 8.29 0.97 8.09
CA SER A 377 8.99 0.17 9.08
C SER A 377 9.63 1.02 10.18
N ASP A 378 9.69 0.46 11.39
CA ASP A 378 10.37 0.97 12.58
C ASP A 378 11.78 0.37 12.64
N ILE A 379 12.81 1.19 12.59
CA ILE A 379 14.20 0.75 12.69
C ILE A 379 14.91 1.62 13.72
N ARG A 380 15.53 1.02 14.73
CA ARG A 380 16.11 1.78 15.83
C ARG A 380 17.32 1.07 16.45
N ASN A 381 18.24 1.87 17.02
CA ASN A 381 19.37 1.38 17.81
C ASN A 381 20.22 0.33 17.07
N THR A 382 20.36 0.44 15.75
CA THR A 382 21.16 -0.50 14.95
C THR A 382 22.65 -0.13 14.98
N GLY A 383 23.55 -1.03 14.57
CA GLY A 383 25.01 -0.92 14.79
C GLY A 383 25.82 -0.47 13.58
N ASP A 384 25.13 -0.25 12.46
CA ASP A 384 25.57 0.40 11.21
C ASP A 384 24.30 0.93 10.50
N ASP A 385 24.41 1.41 9.26
CA ASP A 385 23.32 2.03 8.49
C ASP A 385 21.91 1.41 8.72
N GLY A 386 20.96 2.25 9.15
CA GLY A 386 19.60 1.80 9.45
C GLY A 386 18.89 1.22 8.22
N ILE A 387 19.04 1.86 7.06
CA ILE A 387 18.68 1.30 5.75
C ILE A 387 19.74 1.69 4.72
N ALA A 388 20.39 0.71 4.09
CA ALA A 388 21.39 0.90 3.05
C ALA A 388 20.99 0.27 1.70
N THR A 389 21.39 0.90 0.60
CA THR A 389 21.64 0.22 -0.68
C THR A 389 23.13 0.30 -1.00
N TRP A 390 23.81 -0.84 -1.04
CA TRP A 390 25.22 -0.94 -1.42
C TRP A 390 25.38 -1.67 -2.76
N ALA A 391 25.43 -0.85 -3.82
CA ALA A 391 25.48 -1.32 -5.19
C ALA A 391 26.92 -1.73 -5.60
N ASP A 392 27.49 -2.74 -4.93
CA ASP A 392 28.86 -3.23 -5.18
C ASP A 392 29.08 -3.54 -6.67
N SER A 393 30.10 -2.89 -7.26
CA SER A 393 30.46 -3.08 -8.67
C SER A 393 30.94 -4.48 -9.02
N ALA A 394 31.26 -5.33 -8.03
CA ALA A 394 31.53 -6.76 -8.24
C ALA A 394 30.25 -7.61 -8.44
N LEU A 395 29.09 -7.14 -7.96
CA LEU A 395 27.81 -7.87 -7.97
C LEU A 395 26.79 -7.27 -8.95
N GLY A 396 26.61 -5.95 -8.93
CA GLY A 396 25.67 -5.24 -9.80
C GLY A 396 25.31 -3.83 -9.33
N ALA A 397 24.66 -3.07 -10.21
CA ALA A 397 24.04 -1.81 -9.81
C ALA A 397 22.68 -2.07 -9.16
N ASP A 398 22.46 -1.55 -7.95
CA ASP A 398 21.13 -1.51 -7.35
C ASP A 398 20.28 -0.45 -8.04
N ALA A 399 19.06 -0.79 -8.45
CA ALA A 399 18.29 0.10 -9.33
C ALA A 399 16.76 0.02 -9.24
N ASN A 400 16.14 1.20 -9.26
CA ASN A 400 14.69 1.43 -9.10
C ASN A 400 14.16 1.01 -7.71
N ASP A 401 15.03 0.99 -6.70
CA ASP A 401 14.67 0.62 -5.33
C ASP A 401 14.09 1.80 -4.56
N THR A 402 13.19 1.51 -3.61
CA THR A 402 12.42 2.53 -2.87
C THR A 402 12.51 2.33 -1.35
N ILE A 403 13.01 3.34 -0.65
CA ILE A 403 13.01 3.42 0.81
C ILE A 403 12.00 4.50 1.20
N SER A 404 10.77 4.12 1.60
CA SER A 404 9.72 5.11 1.85
C SER A 404 8.90 4.98 3.14
N ASP A 405 8.55 6.12 3.71
CA ASP A 405 7.63 6.23 4.84
C ASP A 405 8.10 5.42 6.07
N ASN A 406 9.41 5.24 6.26
CA ASN A 406 10.00 4.56 7.42
C ASN A 406 10.29 5.54 8.57
N THR A 407 10.41 5.01 9.79
CA THR A 407 10.94 5.72 10.95
C THR A 407 12.27 5.10 11.34
N VAL A 408 13.37 5.85 11.26
CA VAL A 408 14.72 5.40 11.63
C VAL A 408 15.28 6.24 12.77
N THR A 409 15.68 5.65 13.89
CA THR A 409 16.03 6.42 15.10
C THR A 409 17.24 5.90 15.90
N THR A 410 17.90 6.78 16.65
CA THR A 410 18.98 6.43 17.62
C THR A 410 20.12 5.59 17.02
N GLN A 411 20.56 5.93 15.80
CA GLN A 411 21.48 5.09 15.03
C GLN A 411 22.95 5.33 15.40
N ILE A 412 23.57 4.34 16.05
CA ILE A 412 24.84 4.46 16.79
C ILE A 412 26.05 4.77 15.88
N LEU A 413 26.12 4.15 14.70
CA LEU A 413 27.23 4.27 13.73
C LEU A 413 26.70 4.53 12.32
N ALA A 414 27.47 5.23 11.47
CA ALA A 414 27.09 5.52 10.09
C ALA A 414 25.75 6.31 10.01
N ASN A 415 24.75 5.89 9.22
CA ASN A 415 23.64 6.77 8.83
C ASN A 415 22.25 6.21 9.17
N GLY A 416 21.26 7.09 9.28
CA GLY A 416 19.86 6.67 9.27
C GLY A 416 19.48 5.95 7.96
N ILE A 417 19.81 6.56 6.82
CA ILE A 417 19.62 5.95 5.49
C ILE A 417 20.83 6.26 4.61
N ALA A 418 21.36 5.27 3.87
CA ALA A 418 22.50 5.42 2.97
C ALA A 418 22.26 4.85 1.57
N ILE A 419 22.77 5.56 0.56
CA ILE A 419 22.81 5.12 -0.84
C ILE A 419 24.26 5.13 -1.32
N TYR A 420 24.84 3.96 -1.55
CA TYR A 420 26.19 3.80 -2.11
C TYR A 420 26.12 3.31 -3.55
N GLY A 421 26.26 4.23 -4.51
CA GLY A 421 26.11 3.93 -5.94
C GLY A 421 24.66 3.71 -6.38
N GLY A 422 24.46 2.88 -7.40
CA GLY A 422 23.13 2.55 -7.93
C GLY A 422 22.48 3.67 -8.76
N HIS A 423 21.30 3.41 -9.33
CA HIS A 423 20.57 4.41 -10.12
C HIS A 423 19.04 4.29 -10.12
N ASP A 424 18.38 5.42 -10.30
CA ASP A 424 16.92 5.60 -10.27
C ASP A 424 16.27 5.22 -8.92
N ASN A 425 17.07 5.20 -7.85
CA ASN A 425 16.66 4.88 -6.48
C ASN A 425 15.98 6.07 -5.79
N THR A 426 15.02 5.77 -4.90
CA THR A 426 14.15 6.77 -4.25
C THR A 426 14.12 6.61 -2.73
N VAL A 427 14.41 7.69 -2.01
CA VAL A 427 14.27 7.81 -0.55
C VAL A 427 13.19 8.85 -0.26
N SER A 428 11.99 8.46 0.19
CA SER A 428 10.86 9.40 0.31
C SER A 428 9.98 9.28 1.55
N GLY A 429 9.54 10.40 2.12
CA GLY A 429 8.60 10.42 3.25
C GLY A 429 9.20 10.05 4.62
N ASN A 430 10.42 9.50 4.68
CA ASN A 430 10.98 8.94 5.91
C ASN A 430 11.19 9.99 7.02
N LEU A 431 10.99 9.56 8.26
CA LEU A 431 11.36 10.29 9.47
C LEU A 431 12.67 9.68 10.01
N VAL A 432 13.70 10.51 10.13
CA VAL A 432 15.02 10.16 10.66
C VAL A 432 15.28 11.03 11.89
N VAL A 433 15.65 10.43 13.02
CA VAL A 433 15.75 11.14 14.31
C VAL A 433 16.89 10.62 15.18
N ASP A 434 17.76 11.52 15.64
CA ASP A 434 18.92 11.19 16.45
C ASP A 434 19.79 10.08 15.81
N THR A 435 20.05 10.14 14.50
CA THR A 435 20.90 9.17 13.79
C THR A 435 22.31 9.66 13.50
N GLY A 436 23.23 8.71 13.28
CA GLY A 436 24.63 8.97 12.96
C GLY A 436 25.40 9.52 14.15
N LEU A 437 25.30 8.81 15.28
CA LEU A 437 25.91 9.23 16.55
C LEU A 437 27.45 9.10 16.54
N ALA A 438 27.97 8.31 15.61
CA ALA A 438 29.37 8.31 15.21
C ALA A 438 29.51 8.12 13.69
N GLN A 439 30.43 8.86 13.07
CA GLN A 439 30.92 8.59 11.70
C GLN A 439 29.86 8.63 10.58
N GLY A 440 28.75 9.35 10.76
CA GLY A 440 27.72 9.52 9.74
C GLY A 440 26.58 10.47 10.17
N GLY A 441 25.43 10.40 9.49
CA GLY A 441 24.36 11.41 9.65
C GLY A 441 22.92 10.88 9.45
N GLY A 442 22.06 11.72 8.86
CA GLY A 442 20.65 11.40 8.60
C GLY A 442 20.47 10.61 7.31
N ILE A 443 20.67 11.28 6.18
CA ILE A 443 20.66 10.68 4.84
C ILE A 443 22.01 10.88 4.17
N HIS A 444 22.59 9.80 3.65
CA HIS A 444 23.82 9.77 2.87
C HIS A 444 23.57 9.38 1.41
N VAL A 445 24.25 10.04 0.46
CA VAL A 445 24.40 9.54 -0.92
C VAL A 445 25.86 9.65 -1.34
N GLY A 446 26.52 8.52 -1.55
CA GLY A 446 27.97 8.45 -1.69
C GLY A 446 28.46 7.58 -2.85
N GLN A 447 29.61 7.95 -3.42
CA GLN A 447 30.40 7.12 -4.30
C GLN A 447 31.52 6.46 -3.48
N ARG A 448 31.16 5.41 -2.73
CA ARG A 448 32.03 4.76 -1.73
C ARG A 448 31.98 3.24 -1.86
N PHE A 449 32.76 2.54 -1.02
CA PHE A 449 32.74 1.08 -0.86
C PHE A 449 32.77 0.28 -2.17
N THR A 450 33.56 0.72 -3.16
CA THR A 450 33.67 0.09 -4.50
C THR A 450 32.33 -0.01 -5.25
N SER A 451 31.37 0.87 -4.95
CA SER A 451 30.05 0.87 -5.59
C SER A 451 30.11 1.20 -7.09
N THR A 452 29.08 0.78 -7.81
CA THR A 452 28.74 1.31 -9.13
C THR A 452 28.52 2.83 -9.12
N PRO A 453 28.60 3.52 -10.27
CA PRO A 453 28.42 4.97 -10.33
C PRO A 453 27.04 5.44 -9.85
N VAL A 454 26.99 6.45 -8.97
CA VAL A 454 25.74 7.12 -8.54
C VAL A 454 25.05 7.76 -9.76
N GLY A 455 23.90 7.20 -10.13
CA GLY A 455 23.02 7.71 -11.18
C GLY A 455 21.95 8.67 -10.64
N THR A 456 20.75 8.63 -11.22
CA THR A 456 19.61 9.41 -10.69
C THR A 456 19.29 8.96 -9.27
N THR A 457 19.19 9.88 -8.32
CA THR A 457 18.73 9.57 -6.95
C THR A 457 17.67 10.58 -6.55
N THR A 458 16.53 10.15 -6.01
CA THR A 458 15.45 11.05 -5.59
C THR A 458 15.27 11.01 -4.08
N VAL A 459 15.54 12.13 -3.40
CA VAL A 459 15.39 12.28 -1.95
C VAL A 459 14.25 13.27 -1.69
N SER A 460 13.04 12.81 -1.36
CA SER A 460 11.86 13.69 -1.34
C SER A 460 10.97 13.58 -0.11
N ASN A 461 10.52 14.70 0.44
CA ASN A 461 9.62 14.75 1.60
C ASN A 461 10.17 14.02 2.84
N ASN A 462 11.49 13.94 3.05
CA ASN A 462 12.05 13.35 4.28
C ASN A 462 12.19 14.41 5.38
N THR A 463 12.10 13.98 6.64
CA THR A 463 12.24 14.82 7.84
C THR A 463 13.40 14.29 8.68
N LEU A 464 14.43 15.10 8.89
CA LEU A 464 15.69 14.77 9.57
C LEU A 464 15.79 15.60 10.85
N ILE A 465 16.02 15.00 12.02
CA ILE A 465 15.91 15.67 13.32
C ILE A 465 17.08 15.28 14.25
N ARG A 466 17.98 16.23 14.53
CA ARG A 466 19.18 16.05 15.40
C ARG A 466 20.15 14.96 14.91
N ASP A 467 20.17 14.72 13.60
CA ASP A 467 21.03 13.73 12.96
C ASP A 467 22.41 14.32 12.63
N GLY A 468 23.46 13.51 12.75
CA GLY A 468 24.87 13.91 12.61
C GLY A 468 25.62 13.96 13.94
N SER A 469 26.95 13.88 13.85
CA SER A 469 27.89 13.87 14.99
C SER A 469 29.24 14.51 14.61
N LEU A 470 30.18 14.54 15.55
CA LEU A 470 31.59 14.79 15.23
C LEU A 470 32.19 13.49 14.69
N ASP A 471 32.79 13.51 13.49
CA ASP A 471 33.60 12.37 13.08
C ASP A 471 34.94 12.38 13.86
N PRO A 472 35.27 11.32 14.63
CA PRO A 472 36.46 11.28 15.47
C PRO A 472 37.78 11.16 14.68
N ASN A 473 37.74 10.82 13.38
CA ASN A 473 38.91 10.69 12.51
C ASN A 473 39.20 12.03 11.79
N TRP A 474 38.16 12.59 11.18
CA TRP A 474 38.17 13.83 10.41
C TRP A 474 38.21 15.09 11.29
N GLN A 475 37.73 15.02 12.54
CA GLN A 475 37.68 16.13 13.51
C GLN A 475 36.85 17.34 13.02
N PHE A 476 35.81 17.08 12.23
CA PHE A 476 34.74 18.01 11.87
C PHE A 476 33.39 17.29 11.90
N GLY A 477 32.31 18.02 11.66
CA GLY A 477 30.94 17.48 11.70
C GLY A 477 30.64 16.48 10.58
N VAL A 478 29.53 15.77 10.73
CA VAL A 478 28.83 15.13 9.62
C VAL A 478 27.44 15.71 9.52
N GLY A 479 27.03 16.07 8.31
CA GLY A 479 25.76 16.73 8.05
C GLY A 479 24.56 15.78 8.13
N ALA A 480 23.42 16.32 8.58
CA ALA A 480 22.16 15.59 8.58
C ALA A 480 21.80 15.06 7.17
N LEU A 481 22.10 15.82 6.11
CA LEU A 481 22.07 15.36 4.72
C LEU A 481 23.47 15.54 4.09
N TRP A 482 24.13 14.47 3.66
CA TRP A 482 25.52 14.57 3.18
C TRP A 482 25.84 13.74 1.94
N PHE A 483 26.79 14.26 1.16
CA PHE A 483 27.19 13.73 -0.14
C PHE A 483 28.71 13.53 -0.21
N ASP A 484 29.14 12.33 -0.62
CA ASP A 484 30.55 11.92 -0.54
C ASP A 484 31.09 11.42 -1.89
N GLY A 485 32.17 12.04 -2.39
CA GLY A 485 32.81 11.68 -3.65
C GLY A 485 34.09 10.85 -3.52
N SER A 486 34.41 10.31 -2.34
CA SER A 486 35.75 9.81 -1.97
C SER A 486 36.32 8.73 -2.89
N GLN A 487 35.50 7.85 -3.48
CA GLN A 487 35.95 6.80 -4.40
C GLN A 487 35.55 7.03 -5.87
N GLY A 488 34.95 8.18 -6.20
CA GLY A 488 34.67 8.57 -7.58
C GLY A 488 33.79 9.83 -7.69
N ALA A 489 33.86 10.51 -8.84
CA ALA A 489 33.09 11.74 -9.04
C ALA A 489 31.59 11.46 -9.20
N ILE A 490 30.77 11.93 -8.25
CA ILE A 490 29.32 11.92 -8.39
C ILE A 490 28.94 12.90 -9.52
N THR A 491 28.22 12.37 -10.51
CA THR A 491 27.74 13.14 -11.68
C THR A 491 26.28 12.84 -12.05
N GLY A 492 25.66 11.82 -11.44
CA GLY A 492 24.24 11.54 -11.56
C GLY A 492 23.36 12.62 -10.89
N PRO A 493 22.12 12.87 -11.37
CA PRO A 493 21.26 13.87 -10.75
C PRO A 493 20.73 13.42 -9.38
N ILE A 494 21.14 14.10 -8.31
CA ILE A 494 20.60 13.88 -6.96
C ILE A 494 19.54 14.96 -6.70
N ASN A 495 18.28 14.57 -6.73
CA ASN A 495 17.13 15.48 -6.66
C ASN A 495 16.53 15.48 -5.26
N VAL A 496 16.88 16.49 -4.46
CA VAL A 496 16.38 16.68 -3.09
C VAL A 496 15.19 17.62 -3.11
N SER A 497 14.04 17.22 -2.56
CA SER A 497 12.84 18.07 -2.54
C SER A 497 11.98 17.96 -1.27
N ASN A 498 11.37 19.08 -0.86
CA ASN A 498 10.46 19.14 0.30
C ASN A 498 11.06 18.61 1.62
N ALA A 499 12.39 18.59 1.75
CA ALA A 499 13.06 18.07 2.93
C ALA A 499 13.02 19.08 4.08
N LEU A 500 12.86 18.56 5.30
CA LEU A 500 12.96 19.34 6.54
C LEU A 500 14.13 18.80 7.36
N ILE A 501 15.03 19.70 7.77
CA ILE A 501 16.18 19.39 8.63
C ILE A 501 16.03 20.25 9.89
N GLU A 502 15.72 19.63 11.02
CA GLU A 502 15.57 20.30 12.30
C GLU A 502 16.72 19.95 13.25
N GLN A 503 17.25 20.96 13.93
CA GLN A 503 18.15 20.80 15.06
C GLN A 503 19.43 19.97 14.80
N SER A 504 20.01 19.99 13.60
CA SER A 504 21.30 19.30 13.36
C SER A 504 22.35 19.79 14.37
N PRO A 505 23.06 18.89 15.10
CA PRO A 505 24.08 19.29 16.07
C PRO A 505 25.35 19.87 15.44
N TYR A 506 25.54 19.62 14.14
CA TYR A 506 26.62 20.17 13.32
C TYR A 506 25.99 20.87 12.10
N GLU A 507 26.42 20.58 10.89
CA GLU A 507 25.89 21.20 9.68
C GLU A 507 24.59 20.53 9.19
N ALA A 508 23.77 21.26 8.45
CA ALA A 508 22.54 20.70 7.91
C ALA A 508 22.76 19.95 6.58
N VAL A 509 23.52 20.52 5.64
CA VAL A 509 23.85 19.89 4.36
C VAL A 509 25.35 19.94 4.08
N GLN A 510 25.96 18.82 3.70
CA GLN A 510 27.41 18.68 3.53
C GLN A 510 27.81 18.05 2.17
N TRP A 511 28.92 18.53 1.60
CA TRP A 511 29.60 17.94 0.44
C TRP A 511 31.06 17.67 0.83
N VAL A 512 31.51 16.40 0.77
CA VAL A 512 32.81 15.97 1.31
C VAL A 512 33.57 15.03 0.35
N GLU A 513 34.89 15.24 0.25
CA GLU A 513 35.85 14.48 -0.56
C GLU A 513 35.57 14.35 -2.09
N GLY A 514 36.61 14.03 -2.87
CA GLY A 514 36.53 13.71 -4.30
C GLY A 514 36.02 14.83 -5.24
N THR A 515 34.81 14.65 -5.78
CA THR A 515 34.09 15.65 -6.60
C THR A 515 32.60 15.31 -6.57
N VAL A 516 31.73 16.27 -6.23
CA VAL A 516 30.28 16.03 -6.12
C VAL A 516 29.49 17.03 -6.96
N SER A 517 28.87 16.55 -8.04
CA SER A 517 28.06 17.35 -8.96
C SER A 517 26.65 16.78 -9.14
N GLY A 518 25.68 17.65 -9.43
CA GLY A 518 24.32 17.25 -9.79
C GLY A 518 23.30 17.26 -8.64
N VAL A 519 23.69 17.77 -7.46
CA VAL A 519 22.77 17.93 -6.32
C VAL A 519 21.84 19.12 -6.55
N ASN A 520 20.54 18.84 -6.65
CA ASN A 520 19.47 19.84 -6.81
C ASN A 520 18.63 19.90 -5.54
N LEU A 521 18.78 20.94 -4.71
CA LEU A 521 17.93 21.19 -3.55
C LEU A 521 16.73 22.06 -3.94
N ASN A 522 15.50 21.61 -3.67
CA ASN A 522 14.27 22.34 -3.96
C ASN A 522 13.29 22.33 -2.77
N ASN A 523 12.90 23.50 -2.26
CA ASN A 523 11.96 23.62 -1.12
C ASN A 523 12.45 22.89 0.14
N VAL A 524 13.72 23.09 0.49
CA VAL A 524 14.38 22.49 1.67
C VAL A 524 14.40 23.50 2.82
N THR A 525 13.99 23.10 4.01
CA THR A 525 14.01 23.96 5.22
C THR A 525 14.99 23.44 6.25
N ILE A 526 15.80 24.35 6.80
CA ILE A 526 16.81 24.10 7.83
C ILE A 526 16.42 24.95 9.07
N ALA A 527 16.09 24.27 10.17
CA ALA A 527 15.58 24.85 11.41
C ALA A 527 16.50 24.50 12.59
N GLY A 528 17.61 25.22 12.72
CA GLY A 528 18.68 24.95 13.68
C GLY A 528 19.79 24.08 13.08
N ALA A 529 21.00 24.62 13.05
CA ALA A 529 22.23 23.90 12.68
C ALA A 529 23.40 24.43 13.53
N GLY A 530 24.16 23.55 14.15
CA GLY A 530 25.16 23.89 15.18
C GLY A 530 26.42 24.55 14.63
N THR A 531 26.78 24.19 13.40
CA THR A 531 27.83 24.82 12.61
C THR A 531 27.20 25.61 11.46
N PHE A 532 26.92 24.97 10.32
CA PHE A 532 26.57 25.63 9.05
C PHE A 532 25.23 25.16 8.49
N ALA A 533 24.57 25.99 7.67
CA ALA A 533 23.49 25.50 6.83
C ALA A 533 24.04 24.64 5.68
N LEU A 534 25.17 25.05 5.10
CA LEU A 534 25.87 24.38 4.01
C LEU A 534 27.37 24.26 4.35
N GLN A 535 27.93 23.05 4.33
CA GLN A 535 29.38 22.81 4.47
C GLN A 535 29.92 22.18 3.19
N GLU A 536 30.80 22.91 2.51
CA GLU A 536 31.41 22.48 1.26
C GLU A 536 32.92 22.26 1.46
N GLN A 537 33.38 21.06 1.10
CA GLN A 537 34.74 20.56 1.31
C GLN A 537 35.26 19.81 0.06
N THR A 538 34.70 20.07 -1.12
CA THR A 538 34.95 19.32 -2.36
C THR A 538 34.43 20.06 -3.60
N GLY A 539 35.16 19.94 -4.71
CA GLY A 539 34.77 20.57 -5.98
C GLY A 539 33.53 19.94 -6.60
N GLY A 540 32.85 20.67 -7.50
CA GLY A 540 31.67 20.17 -8.20
C GLY A 540 30.62 21.23 -8.49
N ALA A 541 29.34 20.87 -8.39
CA ALA A 541 28.23 21.77 -8.70
C ALA A 541 26.90 21.37 -8.04
N ALA A 542 26.19 22.34 -7.48
CA ALA A 542 24.86 22.18 -6.91
C ALA A 542 23.90 23.31 -7.32
N LYS A 543 22.60 23.05 -7.25
CA LYS A 543 21.54 24.02 -7.51
C LYS A 543 20.62 24.14 -6.30
N PHE A 544 20.33 25.37 -5.87
CA PHE A 544 19.46 25.63 -4.73
C PHE A 544 18.22 26.43 -5.18
N THR A 545 17.02 25.98 -4.82
CA THR A 545 15.75 26.66 -5.13
C THR A 545 14.83 26.59 -3.91
N ASN A 546 14.27 27.70 -3.45
CA ASN A 546 13.44 27.78 -2.23
C ASN A 546 14.09 27.15 -0.97
N VAL A 547 15.43 27.16 -0.85
CA VAL A 547 16.14 26.65 0.33
C VAL A 547 16.19 27.72 1.41
N THR A 548 15.66 27.43 2.60
CA THR A 548 15.56 28.38 3.71
C THR A 548 16.28 27.86 4.94
N ALA A 549 17.16 28.66 5.55
CA ALA A 549 17.85 28.33 6.79
C ALA A 549 17.60 29.36 7.91
N THR A 550 17.46 28.86 9.14
CA THR A 550 17.26 29.66 10.36
C THR A 550 18.00 29.00 11.53
N GLY A 551 18.39 29.78 12.55
CA GLY A 551 19.04 29.24 13.76
C GLY A 551 20.42 28.61 13.52
N VAL A 552 21.21 29.15 12.60
CA VAL A 552 22.56 28.65 12.29
C VAL A 552 23.57 29.19 13.29
N GLY A 553 24.40 28.31 13.88
CA GLY A 553 25.32 28.64 14.97
C GLY A 553 26.60 29.37 14.57
N ALA A 554 27.13 29.12 13.36
CA ALA A 554 28.31 29.82 12.85
C ALA A 554 28.00 31.24 12.37
N SER A 555 29.02 32.11 12.38
CA SER A 555 28.93 33.51 11.96
C SER A 555 28.70 33.73 10.46
N SER A 556 28.71 32.66 9.66
CA SER A 556 28.27 32.63 8.26
C SER A 556 27.55 31.31 8.01
N PRO A 557 26.45 31.28 7.25
CA PRO A 557 25.69 30.05 7.02
C PRO A 557 26.39 29.05 6.10
N VAL A 558 27.51 29.42 5.47
CA VAL A 558 28.26 28.60 4.52
C VAL A 558 29.73 28.48 4.92
N TYR A 559 30.22 27.24 4.99
CA TYR A 559 31.65 26.91 4.95
C TYR A 559 32.03 26.48 3.53
N SER A 560 33.15 26.99 3.01
CA SER A 560 33.70 26.62 1.69
C SER A 560 35.17 27.01 1.62
N CYS A 561 36.04 26.07 1.27
CA CYS A 561 37.45 26.33 1.00
C CYS A 561 37.83 26.23 -0.50
N GLU A 562 36.95 25.70 -1.35
CA GLU A 562 37.23 25.46 -2.77
C GLU A 562 37.14 26.72 -3.67
N GLY A 563 36.61 27.83 -3.14
CA GLY A 563 36.60 29.14 -3.79
C GLY A 563 35.71 29.21 -5.03
N ASN A 564 36.25 28.80 -6.19
CA ASN A 564 35.52 28.74 -7.46
C ASN A 564 35.36 27.31 -8.01
N ASN A 565 35.91 26.28 -7.33
CA ASN A 565 35.83 24.90 -7.83
C ASN A 565 34.47 24.23 -7.55
N PHE A 566 33.63 24.82 -6.68
CA PHE A 566 32.25 24.40 -6.45
C PHE A 566 31.26 25.44 -7.00
N ALA A 567 30.48 25.06 -8.01
CA ALA A 567 29.58 25.96 -8.73
C ALA A 567 28.15 25.90 -8.18
N VAL A 568 27.73 26.96 -7.46
CA VAL A 568 26.35 27.11 -6.97
C VAL A 568 25.48 27.80 -8.03
N THR A 569 24.37 27.15 -8.41
CA THR A 569 23.31 27.74 -9.23
C THR A 569 22.12 28.17 -8.38
N ASP A 570 21.90 29.48 -8.25
CA ASP A 570 20.71 30.03 -7.59
C ASP A 570 19.49 29.92 -8.52
N GLY A 571 18.49 29.12 -8.12
CA GLY A 571 17.20 28.98 -8.79
C GLY A 571 16.13 29.96 -8.29
N GLY A 572 16.45 30.80 -7.31
CA GLY A 572 15.54 31.74 -6.66
C GLY A 572 14.83 31.19 -5.42
N GLY A 573 14.26 32.11 -4.62
CA GLY A 573 13.50 31.78 -3.40
C GLY A 573 14.37 31.39 -2.18
N ASN A 574 15.69 31.37 -2.31
CA ASN A 574 16.60 30.97 -1.25
C ASN A 574 16.72 32.07 -0.16
N SER A 575 16.81 31.67 1.12
CA SER A 575 16.97 32.60 2.25
C SER A 575 17.79 31.98 3.39
N GLY A 576 18.49 32.81 4.17
CA GLY A 576 19.32 32.35 5.30
C GLY A 576 20.58 31.56 4.93
N ILE A 577 20.69 31.01 3.72
CA ILE A 577 21.88 30.31 3.19
C ILE A 577 22.84 31.24 2.42
N THR A 578 22.66 32.55 2.49
CA THR A 578 23.46 33.54 1.75
C THR A 578 24.42 34.30 2.66
N GLY A 579 25.68 34.41 2.24
CA GLY A 579 26.75 35.09 2.97
C GLY A 579 28.09 34.95 2.23
N THR A 580 29.14 35.58 2.76
CA THR A 580 30.51 35.24 2.35
C THR A 580 30.89 33.92 3.01
N PRO A 581 31.24 32.86 2.27
CA PRO A 581 31.66 31.61 2.88
C PRO A 581 32.91 31.79 3.73
N ILE A 582 33.05 31.02 4.80
CA ILE A 582 34.28 30.99 5.59
C ILE A 582 35.12 29.75 5.27
N CYS A 583 36.43 29.93 5.30
CA CYS A 583 37.45 28.88 5.29
C CYS A 583 38.45 29.21 6.40
N GLY A 584 38.70 28.26 7.31
CA GLY A 584 39.47 28.53 8.53
C GLY A 584 39.24 27.47 9.61
N PRO A 585 39.62 27.74 10.87
CA PRO A 585 39.37 26.83 11.98
C PRO A 585 37.89 26.52 12.16
N TRP A 586 37.56 25.25 12.43
CA TRP A 586 36.19 24.83 12.73
C TRP A 586 35.62 25.59 13.93
N PRO A 587 34.39 26.12 13.84
CA PRO A 587 33.73 26.73 14.99
C PRO A 587 33.39 25.65 16.03
N SER A 588 33.35 26.02 17.31
CA SER A 588 32.68 25.17 18.30
C SER A 588 31.19 25.10 17.94
N PRO A 589 30.58 23.91 17.84
CA PRO A 589 29.16 23.80 17.58
C PRO A 589 28.37 24.42 18.73
N VAL A 590 27.28 25.11 18.40
CA VAL A 590 26.17 25.27 19.34
C VAL A 590 25.40 23.94 19.29
N PHE A 591 25.02 23.37 20.43
CA PHE A 591 24.28 22.10 20.44
C PHE A 591 22.77 22.29 20.71
N PRO A 592 21.92 21.35 20.26
CA PRO A 592 20.50 21.35 20.59
C PRO A 592 20.19 21.19 22.09
N PRO A 593 19.01 21.67 22.56
CA PRO A 593 18.06 22.47 21.81
C PRO A 593 18.64 23.85 21.51
N TYR A 594 18.63 24.24 20.24
CA TYR A 594 18.93 25.62 19.88
C TYR A 594 18.00 26.53 20.66
N PRO A 595 18.46 27.71 21.11
CA PRO A 595 17.57 28.72 21.66
C PRO A 595 16.70 29.22 20.51
N ALA A 596 15.60 28.50 20.25
CA ALA A 596 14.56 28.96 19.36
C ALA A 596 14.12 30.33 19.88
N GLU A 597 14.03 31.32 18.98
CA GLU A 597 13.81 32.72 19.34
C GLU A 597 12.37 33.01 19.84
N GLY A 598 11.70 31.98 20.35
CA GLY A 598 10.34 31.93 20.88
C GLY A 598 9.85 30.48 20.93
N VAL A 599 8.54 30.28 20.80
CA VAL A 599 7.90 28.97 20.97
C VAL A 599 8.06 28.08 19.73
N THR A 600 8.31 26.79 19.96
CA THR A 600 8.34 25.72 18.95
C THR A 600 7.17 24.76 19.12
N ALA A 601 6.89 23.97 18.09
CA ALA A 601 5.86 22.95 18.06
C ALA A 601 6.40 21.71 17.33
N ASN A 602 6.45 20.56 18.01
CA ASN A 602 7.05 19.32 17.49
C ASN A 602 6.12 18.12 17.81
N PRO A 603 5.94 17.14 16.90
CA PRO A 603 6.53 17.07 15.56
C PRO A 603 6.00 18.17 14.63
N SER A 604 6.81 18.51 13.62
CA SER A 604 6.57 19.54 12.60
C SER A 604 5.58 19.09 11.51
N ALA A 605 5.24 17.80 11.48
CA ALA A 605 4.11 17.23 10.74
C ALA A 605 3.34 16.20 11.58
N LEU A 606 2.05 15.98 11.25
CA LEU A 606 1.20 14.90 11.74
C LEU A 606 0.46 14.26 10.56
N ASN A 607 0.49 12.92 10.49
CA ASN A 607 -0.29 12.14 9.53
C ASN A 607 -1.24 11.18 10.26
N PHE A 608 -2.53 11.38 10.02
CA PHE A 608 -3.60 10.61 10.66
C PHE A 608 -4.00 9.35 9.89
N GLY A 609 -3.26 8.98 8.84
CA GLY A 609 -3.51 7.80 8.03
C GLY A 609 -4.84 7.87 7.29
N SER A 610 -5.46 6.72 7.06
CA SER A 610 -6.79 6.63 6.43
C SER A 610 -7.91 6.63 7.49
N VAL A 611 -8.80 7.63 7.43
CA VAL A 611 -9.93 7.77 8.36
C VAL A 611 -11.24 7.92 7.58
N ALA A 612 -12.28 7.23 8.03
CA ALA A 612 -13.61 7.27 7.42
C ALA A 612 -14.26 8.66 7.51
N THR A 613 -14.86 9.16 6.43
CA THR A 613 -15.52 10.48 6.47
C THR A 613 -16.70 10.48 7.44
N GLY A 614 -16.87 11.57 8.19
CA GLY A 614 -17.81 11.65 9.30
C GLY A 614 -17.42 10.87 10.57
N SER A 615 -16.31 10.12 10.54
CA SER A 615 -15.66 9.59 11.75
C SER A 615 -14.59 10.58 12.26
N THR A 616 -13.90 10.24 13.34
CA THR A 616 -12.79 11.04 13.88
C THR A 616 -11.67 10.12 14.34
N SER A 617 -10.43 10.51 14.06
CA SER A 617 -9.22 9.75 14.40
C SER A 617 -9.02 9.61 15.92
N ALA A 618 -8.13 8.68 16.29
CA ALA A 618 -7.36 8.84 17.53
C ALA A 618 -6.63 10.20 17.52
N ALA A 619 -6.41 10.78 18.70
CA ALA A 619 -5.72 12.07 18.76
C ALA A 619 -4.20 11.85 18.70
N GLN A 620 -3.53 12.62 17.85
CA GLN A 620 -2.06 12.73 17.86
C GLN A 620 -1.68 14.02 18.60
N THR A 621 -0.50 14.06 19.20
CA THR A 621 -0.10 15.17 20.08
C THR A 621 1.10 15.90 19.51
N VAL A 622 0.99 17.23 19.45
CA VAL A 622 2.11 18.14 19.25
C VAL A 622 2.51 18.67 20.63
N THR A 623 3.77 18.47 21.01
CA THR A 623 4.38 19.15 22.15
C THR A 623 4.81 20.54 21.71
N VAL A 624 4.26 21.56 22.38
CA VAL A 624 4.57 22.96 22.15
C VAL A 624 5.47 23.43 23.28
N SER A 625 6.70 23.81 22.96
CA SER A 625 7.76 24.09 23.93
C SER A 625 8.17 25.55 23.91
N ASN A 626 8.35 26.14 25.08
CA ASN A 626 8.93 27.46 25.27
C ASN A 626 10.35 27.32 25.87
N PRO A 627 11.40 27.17 25.04
CA PRO A 627 12.78 27.08 25.51
C PRO A 627 13.35 28.43 26.01
N THR A 628 12.55 29.50 26.03
CA THR A 628 13.04 30.82 26.47
C THR A 628 12.98 30.97 27.99
N GLY A 629 13.88 31.80 28.54
CA GLY A 629 13.91 32.16 29.96
C GLY A 629 12.78 33.08 30.43
N ALA A 630 11.77 33.35 29.60
CA ALA A 630 10.60 34.16 29.92
C ALA A 630 9.31 33.39 29.63
N ALA A 631 8.19 33.76 30.25
CA ALA A 631 6.90 33.13 29.96
C ALA A 631 6.34 33.61 28.61
N ALA A 632 6.11 32.69 27.67
CA ALA A 632 5.60 32.98 26.35
C ALA A 632 4.06 33.06 26.35
N ALA A 633 3.51 34.26 26.20
CA ALA A 633 2.06 34.46 26.09
C ALA A 633 1.50 33.79 24.82
N VAL A 634 0.45 32.96 24.97
CA VAL A 634 -0.23 32.28 23.87
C VAL A 634 -1.34 33.19 23.36
N SER A 635 -1.28 33.60 22.10
CA SER A 635 -2.26 34.50 21.48
C SER A 635 -3.33 33.74 20.69
N SER A 636 -2.99 32.60 20.09
CA SER A 636 -3.96 31.68 19.47
C SER A 636 -3.34 30.31 19.18
N ILE A 637 -4.18 29.26 19.17
CA ILE A 637 -3.85 27.94 18.64
C ILE A 637 -5.04 27.50 17.79
N ALA A 638 -4.81 27.13 16.53
CA ALA A 638 -5.88 26.80 15.58
C ALA A 638 -5.44 25.70 14.60
N ALA A 639 -6.32 24.74 14.32
CA ALA A 639 -6.16 23.78 13.23
C ALA A 639 -7.07 24.19 12.05
N THR A 640 -6.64 23.90 10.82
CA THR A 640 -7.37 24.21 9.58
C THR A 640 -7.75 22.95 8.81
N GLY A 641 -8.69 23.06 7.86
CA GLY A 641 -9.16 21.93 7.05
C GLY A 641 -10.07 20.99 7.84
N ASP A 642 -9.87 19.68 7.66
CA ASP A 642 -10.63 18.61 8.34
C ASP A 642 -10.05 18.26 9.73
N PHE A 643 -9.23 19.14 10.30
CA PHE A 643 -8.51 18.89 11.54
C PHE A 643 -9.01 19.82 12.65
N SER A 644 -9.10 19.27 13.86
CA SER A 644 -9.55 19.96 15.07
C SER A 644 -8.50 19.81 16.16
N GLN A 645 -8.39 20.78 17.07
CA GLN A 645 -7.41 20.74 18.17
C GLN A 645 -8.05 21.05 19.52
N THR A 646 -7.49 20.44 20.56
CA THR A 646 -7.65 20.82 21.97
C THR A 646 -6.27 20.90 22.61
N ASN A 647 -6.04 21.76 23.59
CA ASN A 647 -4.70 21.95 24.14
C ASN A 647 -4.68 22.30 25.64
N THR A 648 -3.51 22.14 26.24
CA THR A 648 -3.21 22.43 27.65
C THR A 648 -2.45 23.75 27.85
N CYS A 649 -2.22 24.54 26.79
CA CYS A 649 -1.29 25.67 26.76
C CYS A 649 -1.77 26.94 27.48
N GLY A 650 -3.07 27.03 27.82
CA GLY A 650 -3.64 28.17 28.54
C GLY A 650 -3.41 29.51 27.81
N SER A 651 -3.17 30.57 28.58
CA SER A 651 -2.84 31.91 28.06
C SER A 651 -1.33 32.17 27.98
N SER A 652 -0.49 31.29 28.51
CA SER A 652 0.97 31.46 28.55
C SER A 652 1.67 30.16 28.90
N ILE A 653 2.71 29.81 28.15
CA ILE A 653 3.63 28.72 28.47
C ILE A 653 4.71 29.27 29.40
N ALA A 654 5.04 28.55 30.48
CA ALA A 654 6.07 28.96 31.43
C ALA A 654 7.46 29.04 30.78
N ALA A 655 8.39 29.79 31.40
CA ALA A 655 9.80 29.79 31.00
C ALA A 655 10.40 28.38 31.13
N ASN A 656 11.10 27.89 30.11
CA ASN A 656 11.54 26.50 29.98
C ASN A 656 10.42 25.44 30.12
N GLY A 657 9.17 25.83 29.93
CA GLY A 657 8.00 24.95 30.05
C GLY A 657 7.49 24.48 28.70
N SER A 658 6.65 23.45 28.71
CA SER A 658 5.93 22.95 27.55
C SER A 658 4.42 22.82 27.82
N CYS A 659 3.67 22.58 26.77
CA CYS A 659 2.28 22.18 26.79
C CYS A 659 1.99 21.25 25.60
N THR A 660 0.81 20.67 25.56
CA THR A 660 0.39 19.72 24.53
C THR A 660 -0.81 20.23 23.75
N VAL A 661 -0.76 20.08 22.43
CA VAL A 661 -1.87 20.29 21.50
C VAL A 661 -2.27 18.93 20.93
N SER A 662 -3.41 18.44 21.37
CA SER A 662 -4.00 17.18 20.93
C SER A 662 -4.90 17.46 19.71
N VAL A 663 -4.43 17.00 18.54
CA VAL A 663 -5.07 17.22 17.23
C VAL A 663 -5.81 15.95 16.80
N LYS A 664 -6.96 16.11 16.14
CA LYS A 664 -7.77 15.02 15.57
C LYS A 664 -8.19 15.35 14.14
N PHE A 665 -8.10 14.35 13.26
CA PHE A 665 -8.60 14.38 11.90
C PHE A 665 -10.03 13.84 11.83
N ALA A 666 -10.94 14.60 11.22
CA ALA A 666 -12.34 14.25 11.05
C ALA A 666 -12.78 14.51 9.60
N PRO A 667 -12.43 13.61 8.65
CA PRO A 667 -12.58 13.90 7.23
C PRO A 667 -14.03 14.17 6.80
N THR A 668 -14.22 15.17 5.95
CA THR A 668 -15.54 15.61 5.47
C THR A 668 -15.90 15.07 4.10
N ALA A 669 -14.90 14.73 3.28
CA ALA A 669 -15.04 14.05 1.99
C ALA A 669 -13.76 13.26 1.65
N THR A 670 -13.86 12.31 0.73
CA THR A 670 -12.82 11.33 0.43
C THR A 670 -11.62 11.88 -0.34
N GLY A 671 -10.48 11.19 -0.25
CA GLY A 671 -9.20 11.58 -0.85
C GLY A 671 -8.24 12.19 0.18
N ALA A 672 -7.02 12.53 -0.25
CA ALA A 672 -6.03 13.17 0.60
C ALA A 672 -6.54 14.54 1.11
N ARG A 673 -6.44 14.76 2.41
CA ARG A 673 -6.80 15.99 3.11
C ARG A 673 -5.56 16.56 3.76
N THR A 674 -5.35 17.86 3.60
CA THR A 674 -4.28 18.60 4.26
C THR A 674 -4.85 19.74 5.09
N GLY A 675 -4.05 20.18 6.05
CA GLY A 675 -4.35 21.29 6.94
C GLY A 675 -3.08 21.75 7.64
N THR A 676 -3.23 22.66 8.59
CA THR A 676 -2.12 23.21 9.37
C THR A 676 -2.60 23.44 10.79
N LEU A 677 -1.84 23.00 11.77
CA LEU A 677 -1.93 23.51 13.13
C LEU A 677 -1.02 24.73 13.22
N THR A 678 -1.59 25.90 13.49
CA THR A 678 -0.87 27.13 13.77
C THR A 678 -0.88 27.42 15.26
N VAL A 679 0.31 27.61 15.84
CA VAL A 679 0.53 27.96 17.24
C VAL A 679 1.16 29.35 17.27
N ASN A 680 0.45 30.34 17.81
CA ASN A 680 0.98 31.70 17.98
C ASN A 680 1.26 31.93 19.48
N ALA A 681 2.54 31.95 19.86
CA ALA A 681 2.95 32.11 21.24
C ALA A 681 4.33 32.77 21.39
N GLY A 682 4.50 33.61 22.42
CA GLY A 682 5.74 34.34 22.69
C GLY A 682 6.08 35.47 21.71
N GLY A 683 5.21 35.72 20.72
CA GLY A 683 5.47 36.59 19.58
C GLY A 683 5.72 35.83 18.26
N ASN A 684 5.96 34.51 18.34
CA ASN A 684 6.29 33.67 17.19
C ASN A 684 5.07 32.87 16.71
N THR A 685 5.15 32.42 15.46
CA THR A 685 4.17 31.53 14.81
C THR A 685 4.85 30.22 14.46
N SER A 686 4.57 29.15 15.22
CA SER A 686 4.93 27.78 14.83
C SER A 686 3.83 27.19 13.96
N THR A 687 4.19 26.41 12.94
CA THR A 687 3.23 25.68 12.09
C THR A 687 3.59 24.21 11.98
N VAL A 688 2.61 23.35 12.28
CA VAL A 688 2.70 21.90 12.07
C VAL A 688 1.81 21.51 10.92
N SER A 689 2.37 20.78 9.97
CA SER A 689 1.67 20.29 8.78
C SER A 689 0.72 19.14 9.17
N LEU A 690 -0.54 19.18 8.73
CA LEU A 690 -1.52 18.14 9.05
C LEU A 690 -1.92 17.42 7.76
N SER A 691 -1.89 16.09 7.80
CA SER A 691 -2.26 15.24 6.66
C SER A 691 -3.09 14.03 7.09
N GLY A 692 -3.85 13.49 6.15
CA GLY A 692 -4.63 12.26 6.35
C GLY A 692 -5.55 12.02 5.15
N THR A 693 -5.90 10.77 4.89
CA THR A 693 -6.78 10.40 3.77
C THR A 693 -8.19 10.16 4.27
N GLY A 694 -9.14 10.92 3.73
CA GLY A 694 -10.55 10.61 3.87
C GLY A 694 -10.88 9.34 3.08
N THR A 695 -11.25 8.27 3.75
CA THR A 695 -11.86 7.08 3.14
C THR A 695 -13.38 7.15 3.28
N ALA A 696 -14.14 6.47 2.43
CA ALA A 696 -15.59 6.44 2.62
C ALA A 696 -15.94 5.66 3.92
N PRO A 697 -16.92 6.10 4.72
CA PRO A 697 -17.37 5.36 5.90
C PRO A 697 -18.03 4.06 5.45
N GLY A 698 -17.38 2.94 5.73
CA GLY A 698 -17.78 1.66 5.18
C GLY A 698 -16.71 0.57 5.29
N PRO A 699 -16.98 -0.60 4.70
CA PRO A 699 -16.05 -1.72 4.61
C PRO A 699 -14.98 -1.49 3.54
N VAL A 700 -13.83 -2.14 3.67
CA VAL A 700 -12.76 -2.11 2.65
C VAL A 700 -12.21 -3.51 2.51
N LEU A 701 -12.33 -4.09 1.32
CA LEU A 701 -11.90 -5.46 1.04
C LEU A 701 -10.47 -5.47 0.48
N ASN A 702 -9.53 -6.04 1.21
CA ASN A 702 -8.17 -6.26 0.74
C ASN A 702 -8.07 -7.67 0.19
N THR A 703 -7.29 -7.88 -0.88
CA THR A 703 -7.12 -9.18 -1.54
C THR A 703 -5.64 -9.57 -1.57
N ASP A 704 -5.34 -10.71 -0.97
CA ASP A 704 -3.97 -11.24 -0.82
C ASP A 704 -3.89 -12.68 -1.36
N PRO A 705 -3.10 -12.95 -2.42
CA PRO A 705 -2.35 -12.00 -3.23
C PRO A 705 -3.26 -11.14 -4.13
N ALA A 706 -2.75 -9.98 -4.55
CA ALA A 706 -3.45 -9.05 -5.45
C ALA A 706 -3.45 -9.50 -6.93
N SER A 707 -2.68 -10.53 -7.28
CA SER A 707 -2.67 -11.18 -8.59
C SER A 707 -2.46 -12.70 -8.45
N LEU A 708 -2.89 -13.47 -9.45
CA LEU A 708 -2.64 -14.91 -9.56
C LEU A 708 -2.08 -15.26 -10.94
N SER A 709 -1.05 -16.12 -10.99
CA SER A 709 -0.41 -16.57 -12.22
C SER A 709 -0.37 -18.09 -12.27
N PHE A 710 -1.06 -18.67 -13.25
CA PHE A 710 -1.22 -20.11 -13.41
C PHE A 710 -0.25 -20.68 -14.45
N ALA A 711 0.30 -21.86 -14.15
CA ALA A 711 1.21 -22.56 -15.03
C ALA A 711 0.59 -22.86 -16.41
N ALA A 712 1.44 -22.90 -17.45
CA ALA A 712 1.02 -23.18 -18.82
C ALA A 712 0.33 -24.56 -18.91
N THR A 713 -0.92 -24.57 -19.34
CA THR A 713 -1.85 -25.69 -19.21
C THR A 713 -2.44 -26.09 -20.56
N VAL A 714 -2.57 -27.40 -20.82
CA VAL A 714 -3.14 -27.90 -22.09
C VAL A 714 -4.60 -27.47 -22.25
N VAL A 715 -4.97 -26.98 -23.43
CA VAL A 715 -6.34 -26.54 -23.73
C VAL A 715 -7.36 -27.63 -23.40
N GLY A 716 -8.41 -27.25 -22.67
CA GLY A 716 -9.45 -28.15 -22.17
C GLY A 716 -9.13 -28.82 -20.82
N SER A 717 -7.86 -28.81 -20.37
CA SER A 717 -7.44 -29.26 -19.04
C SER A 717 -7.47 -28.11 -18.02
N SER A 718 -7.49 -28.43 -16.74
CA SER A 718 -7.43 -27.45 -15.64
C SER A 718 -6.06 -27.44 -14.97
N ALA A 719 -5.59 -26.25 -14.62
CA ALA A 719 -4.43 -26.06 -13.76
C ALA A 719 -4.77 -26.42 -12.29
N PRO A 720 -3.76 -26.64 -11.42
CA PRO A 720 -3.96 -26.60 -9.98
C PRO A 720 -4.64 -25.29 -9.56
N ALA A 721 -5.58 -25.36 -8.63
CA ALA A 721 -6.28 -24.18 -8.14
C ALA A 721 -5.37 -23.34 -7.22
N GLN A 722 -5.54 -22.02 -7.25
CA GLN A 722 -4.85 -21.06 -6.38
C GLN A 722 -5.87 -20.28 -5.55
N THR A 723 -5.46 -19.72 -4.41
CA THR A 723 -6.36 -19.06 -3.46
C THR A 723 -6.03 -17.59 -3.25
N VAL A 724 -7.07 -16.75 -3.18
CA VAL A 724 -7.02 -15.38 -2.68
C VAL A 724 -7.67 -15.35 -1.30
N THR A 725 -6.97 -14.85 -0.29
CA THR A 725 -7.55 -14.44 0.99
C THR A 725 -8.12 -13.04 0.82
N VAL A 726 -9.36 -12.82 1.24
CA VAL A 726 -10.02 -11.51 1.19
C VAL A 726 -10.36 -11.08 2.61
N SER A 727 -9.77 -9.99 3.09
CA SER A 727 -9.96 -9.47 4.44
C SER A 727 -10.70 -8.13 4.43
N ASN A 728 -11.44 -7.81 5.51
CA ASN A 728 -12.10 -6.53 5.67
C ASN A 728 -11.34 -5.63 6.66
N SER A 729 -10.61 -4.64 6.14
CA SER A 729 -9.91 -3.61 6.93
C SER A 729 -10.71 -2.30 7.09
N GLY A 730 -11.96 -2.28 6.62
CA GLY A 730 -12.82 -1.11 6.75
C GLY A 730 -13.36 -0.90 8.17
N THR A 731 -14.19 0.14 8.32
CA THR A 731 -14.76 0.56 9.61
C THR A 731 -16.10 -0.13 9.96
N THR A 732 -16.69 -0.85 9.01
CA THR A 732 -17.94 -1.61 9.18
C THR A 732 -17.88 -2.96 8.47
N ALA A 733 -18.88 -3.83 8.66
CA ALA A 733 -18.90 -5.17 8.09
C ALA A 733 -19.10 -5.20 6.55
N ALA A 734 -18.26 -5.94 5.84
CA ALA A 734 -18.27 -6.08 4.38
C ALA A 734 -19.16 -7.25 3.95
N THR A 735 -20.34 -6.96 3.43
CA THR A 735 -21.17 -7.92 2.68
C THR A 735 -20.70 -8.00 1.24
N VAL A 736 -20.00 -9.07 0.90
CA VAL A 736 -19.74 -9.52 -0.47
C VAL A 736 -21.06 -10.04 -1.06
N SER A 737 -21.59 -9.31 -2.04
CA SER A 737 -22.83 -9.63 -2.76
C SER A 737 -22.61 -10.54 -3.97
N GLY A 738 -21.36 -10.67 -4.45
CA GLY A 738 -21.04 -11.51 -5.59
C GLY A 738 -19.53 -11.68 -5.78
N VAL A 739 -19.15 -12.80 -6.39
CA VAL A 739 -17.77 -13.12 -6.76
C VAL A 739 -17.79 -13.73 -8.15
N THR A 740 -17.02 -13.19 -9.09
CA THR A 740 -16.97 -13.65 -10.48
C THR A 740 -15.54 -13.71 -10.98
N ALA A 741 -15.18 -14.77 -11.70
CA ALA A 741 -13.95 -14.82 -12.49
C ALA A 741 -14.31 -14.63 -13.97
N SER A 742 -13.44 -13.97 -14.74
CA SER A 742 -13.62 -13.73 -16.17
C SER A 742 -12.53 -14.41 -17.01
N GLY A 743 -12.77 -14.56 -18.32
CA GLY A 743 -11.86 -15.26 -19.23
C GLY A 743 -11.91 -16.78 -19.04
N ASP A 744 -10.74 -17.43 -19.06
CA ASP A 744 -10.60 -18.89 -18.88
C ASP A 744 -10.49 -19.30 -17.40
N PHE A 745 -10.97 -18.45 -16.49
CA PHE A 745 -10.86 -18.63 -15.05
C PHE A 745 -12.24 -18.83 -14.43
N SER A 746 -12.31 -19.72 -13.45
CA SER A 746 -13.51 -20.05 -12.67
C SER A 746 -13.19 -19.92 -11.18
N GLN A 747 -14.20 -19.76 -10.32
CA GLN A 747 -13.99 -19.57 -8.88
C GLN A 747 -15.02 -20.31 -8.03
N THR A 748 -14.60 -20.68 -6.82
CA THR A 748 -15.47 -21.04 -5.69
C THR A 748 -15.02 -20.27 -4.45
N ASN A 749 -15.93 -19.94 -3.53
CA ASN A 749 -15.60 -19.13 -2.35
C ASN A 749 -16.56 -19.38 -1.18
N ASN A 750 -16.18 -18.88 -0.01
CA ASN A 750 -17.02 -18.80 1.20
C ASN A 750 -17.32 -17.34 1.62
N CYS A 751 -17.11 -16.38 0.72
CA CYS A 751 -17.26 -14.95 0.99
C CYS A 751 -18.74 -14.55 1.08
N SER A 752 -19.11 -13.99 2.23
CA SER A 752 -20.45 -13.48 2.50
C SER A 752 -20.35 -12.16 3.28
N THR A 753 -20.71 -12.10 4.56
CA THR A 753 -20.48 -10.90 5.39
C THR A 753 -19.28 -11.07 6.30
N LEU A 754 -18.23 -10.26 6.08
CA LEU A 754 -17.04 -10.18 6.91
C LEU A 754 -17.20 -9.08 7.97
N ALA A 755 -17.01 -9.43 9.24
CA ALA A 755 -16.78 -8.42 10.28
C ALA A 755 -15.50 -7.61 10.01
N VAL A 756 -15.30 -6.50 10.72
CA VAL A 756 -14.02 -5.77 10.70
C VAL A 756 -12.92 -6.70 11.23
N GLY A 757 -11.79 -6.79 10.52
CA GLY A 757 -10.69 -7.71 10.83
C GLY A 757 -10.92 -9.18 10.43
N ALA A 758 -12.10 -9.54 9.90
CA ALA A 758 -12.38 -10.90 9.44
C ALA A 758 -12.01 -11.10 7.96
N SER A 759 -11.86 -12.36 7.54
CA SER A 759 -11.53 -12.75 6.17
C SER A 759 -12.36 -13.94 5.64
N CYS A 760 -12.37 -14.09 4.32
CA CYS A 760 -12.84 -15.25 3.57
C CYS A 760 -11.79 -15.67 2.53
N THR A 761 -12.04 -16.75 1.81
CA THR A 761 -11.16 -17.28 0.77
C THR A 761 -11.91 -17.50 -0.54
N VAL A 762 -11.27 -17.12 -1.65
CA VAL A 762 -11.70 -17.43 -3.02
C VAL A 762 -10.68 -18.36 -3.67
N THR A 763 -11.12 -19.56 -4.04
CA THR A 763 -10.33 -20.54 -4.78
C THR A 763 -10.61 -20.38 -6.28
N VAL A 764 -9.59 -20.02 -7.05
CA VAL A 764 -9.63 -19.78 -8.51
C VAL A 764 -9.00 -20.96 -9.25
N THR A 765 -9.61 -21.37 -10.37
CA THR A 765 -9.10 -22.43 -11.25
C THR A 765 -9.06 -21.96 -12.71
N PHE A 766 -7.87 -22.00 -13.30
CA PHE A 766 -7.62 -21.74 -14.72
C PHE A 766 -7.89 -22.99 -15.57
N LYS A 767 -8.59 -22.82 -16.70
CA LYS A 767 -8.88 -23.89 -17.66
C LYS A 767 -8.85 -23.34 -19.11
N PRO A 768 -7.69 -23.31 -19.78
CA PRO A 768 -7.54 -22.65 -21.07
C PRO A 768 -8.43 -23.20 -22.18
N THR A 769 -9.00 -22.31 -23.00
CA THR A 769 -9.87 -22.62 -24.15
C THR A 769 -9.19 -22.49 -25.50
N THR A 770 -8.05 -21.77 -25.56
CA THR A 770 -7.15 -21.68 -26.73
C THR A 770 -5.70 -21.63 -26.24
N GLY A 771 -4.73 -21.88 -27.13
CA GLY A 771 -3.32 -21.60 -26.84
C GLY A 771 -3.02 -20.13 -26.63
N GLY A 772 -1.81 -19.86 -26.13
CA GLY A 772 -1.27 -18.52 -25.89
C GLY A 772 -1.67 -17.92 -24.53
N ALA A 773 -1.17 -16.71 -24.25
CA ALA A 773 -1.43 -16.01 -23.00
C ALA A 773 -2.93 -15.72 -22.81
N ARG A 774 -3.48 -16.10 -21.66
CA ARG A 774 -4.87 -15.90 -21.28
C ARG A 774 -4.92 -15.05 -20.00
N THR A 775 -5.59 -13.93 -20.05
CA THR A 775 -5.83 -13.04 -18.91
C THR A 775 -7.31 -13.01 -18.53
N GLY A 776 -7.57 -12.61 -17.28
CA GLY A 776 -8.89 -12.42 -16.71
C GLY A 776 -8.78 -11.66 -15.39
N ASN A 777 -9.92 -11.38 -14.76
CA ASN A 777 -9.97 -10.81 -13.41
C ASN A 777 -10.85 -11.69 -12.54
N LEU A 778 -10.44 -11.91 -11.29
CA LEU A 778 -11.36 -12.22 -10.21
C LEU A 778 -11.92 -10.89 -9.71
N THR A 779 -13.24 -10.79 -9.59
CA THR A 779 -13.97 -9.58 -9.23
C THR A 779 -14.92 -9.88 -8.08
N LEU A 780 -14.78 -9.17 -6.96
CA LEU A 780 -15.69 -9.21 -5.82
C LEU A 780 -16.56 -7.96 -5.82
N THR A 781 -17.88 -8.14 -5.78
CA THR A 781 -18.84 -7.06 -5.57
C THR A 781 -19.42 -7.16 -4.17
N GLY A 782 -19.69 -6.01 -3.55
CA GLY A 782 -20.27 -5.90 -2.22
C GLY A 782 -20.62 -4.47 -1.85
N ASN A 783 -20.92 -4.25 -0.56
CA ASN A 783 -21.09 -2.92 0.03
C ASN A 783 -19.75 -2.22 0.40
N ALA A 784 -18.61 -2.83 0.07
CA ALA A 784 -17.30 -2.26 0.35
C ALA A 784 -17.01 -1.01 -0.49
N ASN A 785 -16.26 -0.06 0.08
CA ASN A 785 -15.92 1.21 -0.54
C ASN A 785 -15.11 1.06 -1.84
N ASN A 786 -14.33 -0.02 -1.93
CA ASN A 786 -13.55 -0.41 -3.10
C ASN A 786 -14.21 -1.57 -3.88
N SER A 787 -15.55 -1.62 -3.88
CA SER A 787 -16.37 -2.51 -4.71
C SER A 787 -16.57 -1.89 -6.11
N PRO A 788 -16.30 -2.59 -7.22
CA PRO A 788 -15.77 -3.95 -7.30
C PRO A 788 -14.27 -4.04 -6.97
N THR A 789 -13.91 -4.97 -6.09
CA THR A 789 -12.50 -5.27 -5.74
C THR A 789 -11.98 -6.33 -6.70
N THR A 790 -10.78 -6.16 -7.26
CA THR A 790 -10.28 -7.04 -8.34
C THR A 790 -8.88 -7.59 -8.08
N VAL A 791 -8.72 -8.90 -8.33
CA VAL A 791 -7.42 -9.58 -8.45
C VAL A 791 -7.19 -9.91 -9.92
N THR A 792 -6.01 -9.59 -10.46
CA THR A 792 -5.67 -9.91 -11.85
C THR A 792 -5.28 -11.38 -11.99
N LEU A 793 -5.72 -12.03 -13.07
CA LEU A 793 -5.50 -13.45 -13.33
C LEU A 793 -4.74 -13.61 -14.64
N ALA A 794 -3.65 -14.38 -14.60
CA ALA A 794 -2.82 -14.70 -15.76
C ALA A 794 -2.60 -16.22 -15.88
N GLY A 795 -2.39 -16.67 -17.11
CA GLY A 795 -2.02 -18.05 -17.43
C GLY A 795 -1.71 -18.19 -18.92
N SER A 796 -1.35 -19.39 -19.36
CA SER A 796 -1.14 -19.67 -20.79
C SER A 796 -1.77 -21.00 -21.18
N GLY A 797 -2.48 -21.01 -22.31
CA GLY A 797 -2.91 -22.24 -22.96
C GLY A 797 -1.81 -22.88 -23.78
N ILE A 798 -1.77 -24.21 -23.77
CA ILE A 798 -0.90 -25.04 -24.61
C ILE A 798 -1.78 -25.75 -25.65
N ASP A 799 -1.53 -25.51 -26.93
CA ASP A 799 -2.20 -26.16 -28.07
C ASP A 799 -1.20 -26.54 -29.20
N SER A 800 -1.70 -27.01 -30.35
CA SER A 800 -0.88 -27.44 -31.50
C SER A 800 -0.01 -26.37 -32.18
N SER A 801 -0.17 -25.09 -31.80
CA SER A 801 0.72 -23.98 -32.19
C SER A 801 1.84 -23.74 -31.16
N THR A 802 1.75 -24.33 -29.97
CA THR A 802 2.73 -24.15 -28.88
C THR A 802 3.89 -25.14 -29.03
N ASN A 803 5.13 -24.65 -29.18
CA ASN A 803 6.32 -25.48 -29.03
C ASN A 803 6.53 -25.77 -27.54
N ILE A 804 6.30 -27.01 -27.12
CA ILE A 804 6.44 -27.48 -25.74
C ILE A 804 7.85 -27.98 -25.39
N ALA A 805 8.75 -28.02 -26.38
CA ALA A 805 10.17 -28.37 -26.22
C ALA A 805 11.09 -27.14 -25.98
N ALA A 806 10.63 -25.92 -26.24
CA ALA A 806 11.42 -24.71 -25.98
C ALA A 806 11.84 -24.63 -24.49
N GLY A 807 13.12 -24.37 -24.24
CA GLY A 807 13.72 -24.30 -22.90
C GLY A 807 13.75 -25.61 -22.11
N ARG A 808 13.46 -26.77 -22.73
CA ARG A 808 13.38 -28.07 -22.04
C ARG A 808 14.73 -28.80 -21.97
N PRO A 809 14.97 -29.62 -20.93
CA PRO A 809 16.17 -30.46 -20.87
C PRO A 809 16.26 -31.42 -22.06
N ALA A 810 17.35 -31.33 -22.81
CA ALA A 810 17.66 -32.19 -23.96
C ALA A 810 18.88 -33.07 -23.69
N SER A 811 18.90 -34.26 -24.30
CA SER A 811 19.99 -35.25 -24.14
C SER A 811 20.19 -36.06 -25.43
N ALA A 812 21.37 -36.66 -25.61
CA ALA A 812 21.72 -37.40 -26.82
C ALA A 812 22.62 -38.60 -26.52
N SER A 813 22.79 -39.49 -27.51
CA SER A 813 23.74 -40.61 -27.44
C SER A 813 25.21 -40.19 -27.38
N SER A 814 25.55 -39.01 -27.89
CA SER A 814 26.88 -38.41 -27.82
C SER A 814 26.84 -36.93 -28.23
N SER A 815 27.93 -36.18 -28.03
CA SER A 815 28.10 -34.81 -28.52
C SER A 815 29.54 -34.53 -28.97
N SER A 816 29.71 -33.61 -29.91
CA SER A 816 30.99 -33.22 -30.52
C SER A 816 31.40 -31.82 -30.04
N GLY A 817 32.43 -31.73 -29.20
CA GLY A 817 32.93 -30.44 -28.68
C GLY A 817 31.84 -29.60 -27.97
N THR A 818 31.64 -28.36 -28.41
CA THR A 818 30.62 -27.43 -27.91
C THR A 818 29.22 -27.66 -28.48
N TYR A 819 29.05 -28.61 -29.41
CA TYR A 819 27.78 -28.89 -30.08
C TYR A 819 26.93 -29.86 -29.22
N VAL A 820 26.51 -29.36 -28.06
CA VAL A 820 25.84 -30.12 -26.99
C VAL A 820 24.31 -30.19 -27.20
N PRO A 821 23.61 -31.17 -26.58
CA PRO A 821 22.17 -31.35 -26.79
C PRO A 821 21.29 -30.18 -26.34
N ALA A 822 21.74 -29.31 -25.42
CA ALA A 822 20.99 -28.13 -24.99
C ALA A 822 20.66 -27.16 -26.15
N ASN A 823 21.52 -27.14 -27.17
CA ASN A 823 21.41 -26.39 -28.42
C ASN A 823 20.26 -26.88 -29.34
N LEU A 824 19.39 -27.77 -28.84
CA LEU A 824 18.18 -28.24 -29.53
C LEU A 824 16.92 -27.51 -29.08
N THR A 825 17.04 -26.65 -28.06
CA THR A 825 15.91 -26.14 -27.26
C THR A 825 16.10 -24.70 -26.78
N ASP A 826 17.24 -24.07 -27.09
CA ASP A 826 17.59 -22.68 -26.72
C ASP A 826 16.86 -21.61 -27.56
N ALA A 827 16.24 -22.03 -28.68
CA ALA A 827 15.63 -21.19 -29.71
C ALA A 827 16.61 -20.29 -30.51
N ASP A 828 17.92 -20.52 -30.40
CA ASP A 828 18.93 -19.89 -31.26
C ASP A 828 19.30 -20.83 -32.41
N ALA A 829 18.65 -20.62 -33.57
CA ALA A 829 18.91 -21.43 -34.76
C ALA A 829 20.36 -21.35 -35.29
N SER A 830 21.24 -20.50 -34.74
CA SER A 830 22.67 -20.47 -35.09
C SER A 830 23.53 -21.47 -34.31
N THR A 831 23.06 -21.95 -33.14
CA THR A 831 23.69 -23.06 -32.41
C THR A 831 23.31 -24.40 -33.06
N TYR A 832 23.96 -25.50 -32.65
CA TYR A 832 23.51 -26.85 -33.00
C TYR A 832 24.10 -27.92 -32.08
N TRP A 833 23.43 -29.06 -32.01
CA TRP A 833 23.98 -30.33 -31.55
C TRP A 833 24.62 -31.11 -32.72
N GLU A 834 25.76 -31.74 -32.47
CA GLU A 834 26.39 -32.71 -33.39
C GLU A 834 26.80 -33.97 -32.61
N SER A 835 26.47 -35.15 -33.14
CA SER A 835 26.88 -36.44 -32.58
C SER A 835 28.36 -36.78 -32.86
N ALA A 836 28.88 -37.80 -32.19
CA ALA A 836 30.11 -38.47 -32.58
C ALA A 836 30.09 -38.88 -34.07
N ASN A 837 31.21 -38.61 -34.75
CA ASN A 837 31.37 -38.81 -36.19
C ASN A 837 31.52 -40.30 -36.54
N GLY A 838 31.05 -40.71 -37.72
CA GLY A 838 31.11 -42.08 -38.25
C GLY A 838 30.29 -43.13 -37.49
N SER A 839 29.53 -42.72 -36.47
CA SER A 839 29.07 -43.60 -35.38
C SER A 839 27.55 -43.85 -35.40
N PHE A 840 26.89 -43.87 -36.56
CA PHE A 840 25.45 -44.12 -36.66
C PHE A 840 25.05 -45.54 -36.19
N PRO A 841 23.85 -45.73 -35.58
CA PRO A 841 22.82 -44.73 -35.33
C PRO A 841 23.14 -43.81 -34.13
N GLN A 842 22.64 -42.59 -34.18
CA GLN A 842 22.77 -41.58 -33.12
C GLN A 842 21.40 -40.96 -32.84
N TRP A 843 21.08 -40.68 -31.57
CA TRP A 843 19.79 -40.14 -31.16
C TRP A 843 19.94 -38.87 -30.33
N ALA A 844 18.91 -38.03 -30.40
CA ALA A 844 18.72 -36.88 -29.51
C ALA A 844 17.26 -36.86 -29.04
N GLN A 845 17.00 -36.38 -27.82
CA GLN A 845 15.67 -36.33 -27.23
C GLN A 845 15.47 -35.10 -26.35
N VAL A 846 14.22 -34.70 -26.19
CA VAL A 846 13.79 -33.66 -25.25
C VAL A 846 12.89 -34.26 -24.18
N ASP A 847 13.10 -33.88 -22.91
CA ASP A 847 12.18 -34.14 -21.80
C ASP A 847 11.20 -32.96 -21.65
N LEU A 848 9.95 -33.17 -22.03
CA LEU A 848 8.87 -32.18 -21.95
C LEU A 848 8.44 -31.91 -20.48
N GLY A 849 9.00 -32.62 -19.50
CA GLY A 849 8.74 -32.49 -18.06
C GLY A 849 7.48 -33.19 -17.58
N GLN A 850 6.47 -33.33 -18.44
CA GLN A 850 5.23 -34.05 -18.18
C GLN A 850 4.71 -34.75 -19.45
N ASN A 851 3.71 -35.62 -19.30
CA ASN A 851 3.09 -36.30 -20.44
C ASN A 851 2.18 -35.35 -21.24
N TYR A 852 2.42 -35.25 -22.55
CA TYR A 852 1.56 -34.55 -23.51
C TYR A 852 1.06 -35.51 -24.58
N GLY A 853 -0.15 -35.26 -25.11
CA GLY A 853 -0.55 -35.80 -26.41
C GLY A 853 0.18 -35.03 -27.51
N VAL A 854 1.22 -35.62 -28.11
CA VAL A 854 2.05 -35.03 -29.17
C VAL A 854 1.60 -35.52 -30.55
N GLY A 855 1.75 -34.67 -31.59
CA GLY A 855 1.34 -35.01 -32.96
C GLY A 855 2.13 -34.33 -34.08
N LYS A 856 3.10 -33.47 -33.75
CA LYS A 856 3.97 -32.78 -34.70
C LYS A 856 5.32 -32.50 -34.04
N VAL A 857 6.40 -32.69 -34.78
CA VAL A 857 7.74 -32.15 -34.46
C VAL A 857 8.22 -31.30 -35.62
N VAL A 858 9.06 -30.31 -35.33
CA VAL A 858 9.78 -29.52 -36.35
C VAL A 858 11.26 -29.56 -36.00
N LEU A 859 12.07 -29.92 -36.99
CA LEU A 859 13.50 -30.13 -36.86
C LEU A 859 14.20 -29.11 -37.75
N LYS A 860 15.27 -28.46 -37.25
CA LYS A 860 16.02 -27.43 -38.01
C LYS A 860 17.51 -27.78 -38.12
N LEU A 861 18.15 -27.22 -39.15
CA LEU A 861 19.61 -27.02 -39.22
C LEU A 861 19.89 -25.50 -39.33
N PRO A 862 21.12 -25.03 -39.06
CA PRO A 862 21.42 -23.60 -39.06
C PRO A 862 21.07 -22.87 -40.38
N PRO A 863 20.63 -21.60 -40.32
CA PRO A 863 20.06 -20.88 -41.46
C PRO A 863 21.07 -20.48 -42.55
N ALA A 864 20.51 -19.98 -43.66
CA ALA A 864 21.06 -20.11 -45.00
C ALA A 864 22.17 -19.10 -45.42
N THR A 865 23.37 -19.26 -44.88
CA THR A 865 24.61 -19.10 -45.68
C THR A 865 25.67 -20.16 -45.38
N ALA A 866 25.71 -20.66 -44.14
CA ALA A 866 26.78 -21.54 -43.69
C ALA A 866 26.58 -23.04 -44.05
N TRP A 867 25.34 -23.50 -44.27
CA TRP A 867 25.01 -24.93 -44.33
C TRP A 867 24.30 -25.32 -45.64
N ALA A 868 24.97 -26.14 -46.45
CA ALA A 868 24.43 -26.70 -47.69
C ALA A 868 23.34 -27.76 -47.46
N ALA A 869 22.47 -27.93 -48.47
CA ALA A 869 21.35 -28.87 -48.48
C ALA A 869 21.79 -30.31 -48.21
N ARG A 870 21.04 -31.05 -47.39
CA ARG A 870 21.33 -32.43 -47.03
C ARG A 870 20.09 -33.22 -46.63
N THR A 871 20.17 -34.53 -46.71
CA THR A 871 19.14 -35.48 -46.26
C THR A 871 19.66 -36.24 -45.05
N GLN A 872 18.91 -36.21 -43.95
CA GLN A 872 19.13 -37.10 -42.80
C GLN A 872 18.05 -38.19 -42.80
N THR A 873 18.47 -39.45 -42.68
CA THR A 873 17.57 -40.58 -42.50
C THR A 873 17.30 -40.75 -41.01
N LEU A 874 16.06 -40.55 -40.58
CA LEU A 874 15.70 -40.60 -39.16
C LEU A 874 14.29 -41.14 -38.92
N SER A 875 14.04 -41.49 -37.66
CA SER A 875 12.75 -41.94 -37.11
C SER A 875 12.39 -41.09 -35.89
N VAL A 876 11.10 -40.93 -35.60
CA VAL A 876 10.60 -40.20 -34.42
C VAL A 876 9.99 -41.20 -33.44
N LEU A 877 10.43 -41.14 -32.19
CA LEU A 877 10.08 -42.07 -31.12
C LEU A 877 9.49 -41.31 -29.92
N GLY A 878 8.58 -41.95 -29.18
CA GLY A 878 7.93 -41.38 -27.99
C GLY A 878 7.94 -42.33 -26.80
N SER A 879 8.14 -41.78 -25.61
CA SER A 879 8.17 -42.49 -24.33
C SER A 879 7.55 -41.65 -23.22
N THR A 880 6.96 -42.29 -22.21
CA THR A 880 6.46 -41.65 -20.98
C THR A 880 7.44 -41.76 -19.80
N ASP A 881 8.43 -42.67 -19.87
CA ASP A 881 9.37 -42.98 -18.78
C ASP A 881 10.85 -42.71 -19.13
N GLY A 882 11.15 -42.36 -20.37
CA GLY A 882 12.50 -42.03 -20.84
C GLY A 882 13.39 -43.24 -21.12
N SER A 883 12.84 -44.45 -20.99
CA SER A 883 13.56 -45.73 -21.16
C SER A 883 12.91 -46.59 -22.25
N ASN A 884 11.58 -46.76 -22.20
CA ASN A 884 10.80 -47.56 -23.14
C ASN A 884 10.24 -46.65 -24.25
N PHE A 885 10.80 -46.77 -25.46
CA PHE A 885 10.41 -45.96 -26.61
C PHE A 885 9.55 -46.73 -27.61
N SER A 886 8.50 -46.08 -28.07
CA SER A 886 7.61 -46.52 -29.16
C SER A 886 7.85 -45.69 -30.42
N THR A 887 7.68 -46.29 -31.60
CA THR A 887 7.87 -45.59 -32.88
C THR A 887 6.62 -44.78 -33.23
N LEU A 888 6.75 -43.45 -33.27
CA LEU A 888 5.70 -42.54 -33.72
C LEU A 888 5.75 -42.37 -35.25
N VAL A 889 6.96 -42.31 -35.81
CA VAL A 889 7.22 -42.22 -37.25
C VAL A 889 8.39 -43.15 -37.61
N GLY A 890 8.16 -44.03 -38.58
CA GLY A 890 9.18 -44.97 -39.09
C GLY A 890 10.36 -44.25 -39.76
N SER A 891 11.46 -44.98 -39.95
CA SER A 891 12.69 -44.42 -40.51
C SER A 891 12.50 -43.98 -41.97
N ALA A 892 12.70 -42.69 -42.25
CA ALA A 892 12.61 -42.11 -43.60
C ALA A 892 13.69 -41.03 -43.82
N GLY A 893 13.99 -40.72 -45.08
CA GLY A 893 14.92 -39.66 -45.47
C GLY A 893 14.23 -38.29 -45.50
N TYR A 894 14.70 -37.34 -44.70
CA TYR A 894 14.19 -35.98 -44.62
C TYR A 894 15.24 -34.98 -45.09
N THR A 895 14.88 -34.16 -46.08
CA THR A 895 15.79 -33.17 -46.69
C THR A 895 15.62 -31.79 -46.04
N PHE A 896 16.73 -31.28 -45.53
CA PHE A 896 16.92 -29.93 -45.05
C PHE A 896 17.59 -29.15 -46.18
N ASP A 897 16.92 -28.14 -46.72
CA ASP A 897 17.40 -27.35 -47.87
C ASP A 897 17.33 -25.85 -47.53
N PRO A 898 18.45 -25.12 -47.59
CA PRO A 898 18.49 -23.70 -47.23
C PRO A 898 17.62 -22.82 -48.14
N ASN A 899 17.38 -23.24 -49.39
CA ASN A 899 16.60 -22.48 -50.37
C ASN A 899 15.14 -22.94 -50.44
N ALA A 900 14.88 -24.25 -50.32
CA ALA A 900 13.55 -24.81 -50.54
C ALA A 900 12.69 -24.92 -49.26
N ASN A 901 13.30 -25.08 -48.08
CA ASN A 901 12.56 -25.12 -46.80
C ASN A 901 13.26 -24.38 -45.64
N ASN A 902 14.21 -23.49 -45.94
CA ASN A 902 15.03 -22.78 -44.93
C ASN A 902 15.59 -23.75 -43.88
N ASN A 903 16.20 -24.85 -44.34
CA ASN A 903 16.78 -25.89 -43.48
C ASN A 903 15.81 -26.41 -42.39
N THR A 904 14.50 -26.46 -42.68
CA THR A 904 13.45 -26.81 -41.70
C THR A 904 12.58 -27.97 -42.20
N VAL A 905 12.42 -29.00 -41.38
CA VAL A 905 11.60 -30.20 -41.66
C VAL A 905 10.48 -30.30 -40.63
N THR A 906 9.22 -30.28 -41.08
CA THR A 906 8.05 -30.59 -40.24
C THR A 906 7.65 -32.06 -40.42
N ILE A 907 7.44 -32.79 -39.33
CA ILE A 907 6.98 -34.17 -39.32
C ILE A 907 5.71 -34.27 -38.47
N THR A 908 4.60 -34.72 -39.06
CA THR A 908 3.32 -34.95 -38.38
C THR A 908 3.02 -36.44 -38.20
N PHE A 909 2.26 -36.77 -37.15
CA PHE A 909 1.90 -38.15 -36.81
C PHE A 909 0.60 -38.21 -36.00
N ASN A 910 0.04 -39.41 -35.87
CA ASN A 910 -1.13 -39.66 -35.03
C ASN A 910 -0.84 -39.32 -33.56
N SER A 911 -1.82 -38.77 -32.85
CA SER A 911 -1.66 -38.38 -31.45
C SER A 911 -1.14 -39.54 -30.58
N ALA A 912 -0.04 -39.31 -29.88
CA ALA A 912 0.57 -40.26 -28.96
C ALA A 912 0.91 -39.57 -27.63
N THR A 913 0.77 -40.28 -26.51
CA THR A 913 1.16 -39.73 -25.21
C THR A 913 2.65 -39.92 -24.98
N ALA A 914 3.40 -38.84 -24.81
CA ALA A 914 4.83 -38.87 -24.52
C ALA A 914 5.22 -37.73 -23.55
N ARG A 915 6.20 -38.02 -22.68
CA ARG A 915 7.00 -37.03 -21.95
C ARG A 915 8.36 -36.83 -22.63
N TYR A 916 8.93 -37.88 -23.19
CA TYR A 916 10.20 -37.86 -23.88
C TYR A 916 9.97 -38.12 -25.37
N VAL A 917 10.39 -37.19 -26.23
CA VAL A 917 10.33 -37.36 -27.69
C VAL A 917 11.76 -37.39 -28.23
N ARG A 918 12.08 -38.44 -28.99
CA ARG A 918 13.45 -38.76 -29.44
C ARG A 918 13.48 -38.88 -30.97
N VAL A 919 14.41 -38.19 -31.62
CA VAL A 919 14.83 -38.51 -32.99
C VAL A 919 15.94 -39.54 -32.95
N ASN A 920 15.88 -40.54 -33.83
CA ASN A 920 16.92 -41.55 -33.99
C ASN A 920 17.38 -41.55 -35.46
N ILE A 921 18.60 -41.07 -35.68
CA ILE A 921 19.21 -40.76 -36.98
C ILE A 921 20.16 -41.90 -37.37
N THR A 922 19.98 -42.43 -38.58
CA THR A 922 20.71 -43.61 -39.10
C THR A 922 21.67 -43.26 -40.24
N ALA A 923 21.51 -42.10 -40.89
CA ALA A 923 22.44 -41.56 -41.88
C ALA A 923 22.26 -40.04 -42.06
N ASN A 924 23.30 -39.36 -42.52
CA ASN A 924 23.29 -37.97 -43.00
C ASN A 924 24.23 -37.91 -44.23
N ASN A 925 23.79 -37.30 -45.34
CA ASN A 925 24.59 -37.22 -46.57
C ASN A 925 25.42 -35.92 -46.69
N GLY A 926 25.22 -34.93 -45.80
CA GLY A 926 26.01 -33.69 -45.76
C GLY A 926 27.20 -33.75 -44.81
N TRP A 927 27.13 -34.58 -43.77
CA TRP A 927 28.22 -34.83 -42.83
C TRP A 927 28.04 -36.20 -42.17
N ALA A 928 29.12 -36.82 -41.68
CA ALA A 928 29.06 -38.17 -41.10
C ALA A 928 28.65 -38.20 -39.61
N ALA A 929 27.75 -37.30 -39.20
CA ALA A 929 27.18 -37.21 -37.85
C ALA A 929 25.69 -36.83 -37.91
N GLY A 930 24.93 -37.14 -36.86
CA GLY A 930 23.60 -36.58 -36.65
C GLY A 930 23.73 -35.12 -36.20
N GLN A 931 22.95 -34.22 -36.80
CA GLN A 931 23.05 -32.77 -36.58
C GLN A 931 21.65 -32.15 -36.48
N LEU A 932 21.40 -31.26 -35.52
CA LEU A 932 20.15 -30.46 -35.41
C LEU A 932 20.43 -29.15 -34.65
N SER A 933 19.79 -28.04 -35.07
CA SER A 933 19.81 -26.73 -34.38
C SER A 933 18.51 -26.39 -33.66
N ASP A 934 17.46 -27.20 -33.83
CA ASP A 934 16.21 -27.06 -33.10
C ASP A 934 15.44 -28.38 -33.18
N PHE A 935 14.78 -28.72 -32.09
CA PHE A 935 13.90 -29.88 -31.95
C PHE A 935 12.59 -29.43 -31.29
N GLU A 936 11.80 -28.66 -32.04
CA GLU A 936 10.47 -28.26 -31.63
C GLU A 936 9.53 -29.47 -31.53
N VAL A 937 8.74 -29.54 -30.46
CA VAL A 937 7.70 -30.55 -30.26
C VAL A 937 6.39 -29.83 -30.01
N PHE A 938 5.30 -30.30 -30.63
CA PHE A 938 3.99 -29.68 -30.49
C PHE A 938 2.92 -30.70 -30.10
N PRO A 939 1.94 -30.29 -29.28
CA PRO A 939 0.75 -31.09 -29.02
C PRO A 939 0.04 -31.50 -30.30
N SER A 940 -0.56 -32.68 -30.30
CA SER A 940 -1.63 -33.00 -31.25
C SER A 940 -2.80 -32.05 -30.98
N GLY A 941 -3.22 -31.30 -31.98
CA GLY A 941 -4.36 -30.37 -31.84
C GLY A 941 -5.59 -31.12 -31.36
N GLY A 942 -6.37 -30.50 -30.47
CA GLY A 942 -7.56 -31.07 -29.83
C GLY A 942 -8.75 -31.29 -30.76
N GLY A 943 -8.52 -31.90 -31.92
CA GLY A 943 -9.49 -32.17 -32.99
C GLY A 943 -10.48 -33.29 -32.67
N GLY A 944 -10.97 -33.35 -31.43
CA GLY A 944 -12.13 -34.17 -31.04
C GLY A 944 -13.42 -33.59 -31.62
N GLY A 945 -13.50 -33.51 -32.94
CA GLY A 945 -14.52 -32.79 -33.71
C GLY A 945 -15.89 -33.47 -33.73
N THR A 946 -16.51 -33.68 -32.57
CA THR A 946 -17.96 -33.84 -32.48
C THR A 946 -18.63 -32.62 -33.10
N SER A 947 -19.69 -32.82 -33.90
CA SER A 947 -20.41 -31.74 -34.57
C SER A 947 -20.86 -30.69 -33.54
N ALA A 948 -20.41 -29.45 -33.73
CA ALA A 948 -20.56 -28.37 -32.75
C ALA A 948 -21.06 -27.09 -33.43
N ALA A 949 -21.96 -26.41 -32.73
CA ALA A 949 -22.43 -25.08 -33.11
C ALA A 949 -21.54 -24.00 -32.49
N THR A 950 -21.49 -22.83 -33.10
CA THR A 950 -20.70 -21.68 -32.62
C THR A 950 -21.45 -20.42 -33.01
N LEU A 951 -21.73 -19.52 -32.08
CA LEU A 951 -22.47 -18.29 -32.38
C LEU A 951 -21.51 -17.10 -32.46
N SER A 952 -21.69 -16.25 -33.46
CA SER A 952 -21.03 -14.95 -33.59
C SER A 952 -22.07 -13.85 -33.56
N ALA A 953 -21.81 -12.77 -32.81
CA ALA A 953 -22.72 -11.66 -32.63
C ALA A 953 -22.09 -10.36 -33.17
N ASN A 954 -22.78 -9.71 -34.11
CA ASN A 954 -22.29 -8.53 -34.82
C ASN A 954 -23.36 -7.42 -34.83
N PRO A 955 -23.08 -6.22 -34.28
CA PRO A 955 -21.85 -5.84 -33.58
C PRO A 955 -21.70 -6.55 -32.22
N GLY A 956 -20.45 -6.76 -31.80
CA GLY A 956 -20.10 -7.36 -30.50
C GLY A 956 -20.32 -6.43 -29.30
N SER A 957 -20.67 -5.16 -29.54
CA SER A 957 -21.14 -4.22 -28.53
C SER A 957 -22.18 -3.26 -29.12
N LEU A 958 -23.04 -2.69 -28.28
CA LEU A 958 -23.95 -1.60 -28.62
C LEU A 958 -23.72 -0.41 -27.68
N THR A 959 -23.64 0.80 -28.25
CA THR A 959 -23.50 2.05 -27.51
C THR A 959 -24.70 2.95 -27.83
N PHE A 960 -25.51 3.24 -26.82
CA PHE A 960 -26.71 4.06 -26.94
C PHE A 960 -26.41 5.53 -26.66
N ALA A 961 -27.10 6.41 -27.40
CA ALA A 961 -27.02 7.84 -27.19
C ALA A 961 -27.52 8.25 -25.79
N SER A 962 -27.13 9.46 -25.39
CA SER A 962 -27.55 10.07 -24.13
C SER A 962 -29.08 10.16 -24.03
N GLN A 963 -29.65 9.61 -22.96
CA GLN A 963 -31.09 9.42 -22.79
C GLN A 963 -31.50 9.88 -21.36
N ALA A 964 -32.64 10.55 -21.21
CA ALA A 964 -33.07 11.05 -19.89
C ALA A 964 -33.60 9.91 -19.00
N PRO A 965 -33.31 9.87 -17.69
CA PRO A 965 -33.87 8.87 -16.77
C PRO A 965 -35.40 8.80 -16.87
N GLY A 966 -35.93 7.57 -16.95
CA GLY A 966 -37.36 7.31 -17.16
C GLY A 966 -37.84 7.44 -18.62
N THR A 967 -36.94 7.58 -19.60
CA THR A 967 -37.30 7.61 -21.04
C THR A 967 -36.55 6.54 -21.84
N THR A 968 -37.17 6.01 -22.89
CA THR A 968 -36.66 4.88 -23.66
C THR A 968 -36.13 5.30 -25.04
N SER A 969 -34.98 4.77 -25.42
CA SER A 969 -34.32 5.04 -26.70
C SER A 969 -34.99 4.38 -27.91
N ALA A 970 -34.59 4.82 -29.10
CA ALA A 970 -34.71 3.99 -30.31
C ALA A 970 -33.97 2.64 -30.12
N ALA A 971 -34.44 1.60 -30.81
CA ALA A 971 -33.81 0.29 -30.73
C ALA A 971 -32.55 0.21 -31.63
N GLN A 972 -31.52 -0.48 -31.16
CA GLN A 972 -30.37 -0.91 -31.95
C GLN A 972 -30.38 -2.44 -32.07
N THR A 973 -29.75 -3.00 -33.10
CA THR A 973 -29.91 -4.41 -33.46
C THR A 973 -28.58 -5.13 -33.59
N VAL A 974 -28.50 -6.30 -32.96
CA VAL A 974 -27.42 -7.28 -33.10
C VAL A 974 -27.89 -8.38 -34.05
N THR A 975 -27.06 -8.75 -35.02
CA THR A 975 -27.23 -9.98 -35.81
C THR A 975 -26.41 -11.09 -35.15
N VAL A 976 -27.06 -12.20 -34.80
CA VAL A 976 -26.41 -13.40 -34.25
C VAL A 976 -26.43 -14.49 -35.31
N THR A 977 -25.24 -14.96 -35.71
CA THR A 977 -25.04 -15.94 -36.78
C THR A 977 -24.41 -17.21 -36.21
N ASN A 978 -24.94 -18.38 -36.55
CA ASN A 978 -24.27 -19.65 -36.23
C ASN A 978 -23.17 -19.95 -37.27
N THR A 979 -21.91 -19.75 -36.89
CA THR A 979 -20.72 -20.04 -37.70
C THR A 979 -20.19 -21.47 -37.51
N GLY A 980 -20.82 -22.27 -36.63
CA GLY A 980 -20.47 -23.68 -36.44
C GLY A 980 -21.07 -24.60 -37.50
N ASN A 981 -20.72 -25.89 -37.42
CA ASN A 981 -21.17 -26.93 -38.36
C ASN A 981 -22.39 -27.74 -37.88
N ALA A 982 -22.85 -27.52 -36.64
CA ALA A 982 -24.10 -28.05 -36.10
C ALA A 982 -25.15 -26.95 -35.89
N ALA A 983 -26.40 -27.33 -35.64
CA ALA A 983 -27.45 -26.39 -35.22
C ALA A 983 -27.27 -25.97 -33.74
N ALA A 984 -27.35 -24.66 -33.49
CA ALA A 984 -27.34 -24.09 -32.14
C ALA A 984 -28.75 -24.11 -31.55
N ALA A 985 -29.05 -25.06 -30.66
CA ALA A 985 -30.27 -25.04 -29.87
C ALA A 985 -30.22 -23.86 -28.89
N VAL A 986 -30.99 -22.81 -29.16
CA VAL A 986 -31.05 -21.57 -28.35
C VAL A 986 -32.00 -21.80 -27.19
N SER A 987 -31.48 -21.75 -25.96
CA SER A 987 -32.22 -21.98 -24.73
C SER A 987 -32.71 -20.69 -24.06
N GLY A 988 -32.18 -19.53 -24.45
CA GLY A 988 -32.66 -18.23 -23.95
C GLY A 988 -31.96 -17.04 -24.59
N VAL A 989 -32.63 -15.89 -24.59
CA VAL A 989 -32.06 -14.58 -24.92
C VAL A 989 -32.49 -13.60 -23.84
N SER A 990 -31.54 -12.98 -23.16
CA SER A 990 -31.78 -12.07 -22.03
C SER A 990 -30.90 -10.83 -22.10
N VAL A 991 -31.32 -9.76 -21.43
CA VAL A 991 -30.52 -8.54 -21.22
C VAL A 991 -30.50 -8.18 -19.74
N SER A 992 -29.47 -7.46 -19.33
CA SER A 992 -29.24 -6.99 -17.95
C SER A 992 -29.00 -5.49 -17.91
N GLY A 993 -29.21 -4.87 -16.74
CA GLY A 993 -29.13 -3.42 -16.55
C GLY A 993 -30.37 -2.69 -17.11
N ASP A 994 -30.19 -1.41 -17.46
CA ASP A 994 -31.24 -0.52 -17.98
C ASP A 994 -31.61 -0.80 -19.46
N PHE A 995 -31.63 -2.08 -19.86
CA PHE A 995 -31.82 -2.51 -21.25
C PHE A 995 -32.97 -3.52 -21.38
N SER A 996 -33.69 -3.46 -22.51
CA SER A 996 -34.78 -4.38 -22.85
C SER A 996 -34.57 -4.94 -24.27
N GLN A 997 -35.00 -6.18 -24.54
CA GLN A 997 -34.79 -6.83 -25.84
C GLN A 997 -36.04 -7.51 -26.42
N THR A 998 -36.08 -7.58 -27.74
CA THR A 998 -36.95 -8.47 -28.53
C THR A 998 -36.11 -9.15 -29.60
N ASN A 999 -36.35 -10.42 -29.93
CA ASN A 999 -35.51 -11.15 -30.88
C ASN A 999 -36.29 -12.11 -31.79
N THR A 1000 -35.59 -12.62 -32.81
CA THR A 1000 -36.09 -13.56 -33.82
C THR A 1000 -35.39 -14.92 -33.77
N CYS A 1001 -34.65 -15.25 -32.71
CA CYS A 1001 -33.72 -16.38 -32.68
C CYS A 1001 -34.37 -17.76 -32.46
N GLY A 1002 -35.63 -17.81 -32.04
CA GLY A 1002 -36.36 -19.06 -31.81
C GLY A 1002 -35.68 -19.96 -30.78
N SER A 1003 -35.91 -21.27 -30.89
CA SER A 1003 -35.27 -22.30 -30.06
C SER A 1003 -34.12 -23.04 -30.74
N SER A 1004 -33.82 -22.73 -32.01
CA SER A 1004 -32.75 -23.39 -32.76
C SER A 1004 -32.33 -22.55 -33.98
N LEU A 1005 -31.04 -22.28 -34.11
CA LEU A 1005 -30.41 -21.59 -35.23
C LEU A 1005 -29.52 -22.57 -36.02
N ALA A 1006 -29.92 -22.89 -37.25
CA ALA A 1006 -29.18 -23.84 -38.10
C ALA A 1006 -27.76 -23.34 -38.45
N ALA A 1007 -26.86 -24.25 -38.86
CA ALA A 1007 -25.51 -23.89 -39.30
C ALA A 1007 -25.56 -22.87 -40.46
N ASN A 1008 -24.77 -21.81 -40.38
CA ASN A 1008 -24.76 -20.64 -41.28
C ASN A 1008 -26.05 -19.78 -41.30
N ALA A 1009 -27.05 -20.06 -40.44
CA ALA A 1009 -28.22 -19.21 -40.31
C ALA A 1009 -27.96 -18.05 -39.34
N SER A 1010 -28.74 -16.97 -39.49
CA SER A 1010 -28.69 -15.78 -38.64
C SER A 1010 -30.07 -15.40 -38.09
N CYS A 1011 -30.08 -14.84 -36.89
CA CYS A 1011 -31.23 -14.17 -36.29
C CYS A 1011 -30.84 -12.76 -35.82
N THR A 1012 -31.82 -11.99 -35.35
CA THR A 1012 -31.63 -10.63 -34.85
C THR A 1012 -32.14 -10.47 -33.42
N VAL A 1013 -31.42 -9.69 -32.62
CA VAL A 1013 -31.84 -9.20 -31.31
C VAL A 1013 -31.87 -7.68 -31.35
N SER A 1014 -33.05 -7.08 -31.16
CA SER A 1014 -33.23 -5.63 -31.12
C SER A 1014 -33.39 -5.17 -29.68
N VAL A 1015 -32.48 -4.31 -29.23
CA VAL A 1015 -32.28 -3.87 -27.86
C VAL A 1015 -32.60 -2.37 -27.73
N LYS A 1016 -33.25 -1.97 -26.63
CA LYS A 1016 -33.50 -0.56 -26.27
C LYS A 1016 -32.87 -0.24 -24.92
N PHE A 1017 -32.40 0.99 -24.76
CA PHE A 1017 -31.88 1.55 -23.51
C PHE A 1017 -32.95 2.43 -22.86
N ALA A 1018 -33.17 2.27 -21.55
CA ALA A 1018 -34.14 3.04 -20.77
C ALA A 1018 -33.56 3.36 -19.38
N PRO A 1019 -32.69 4.39 -19.26
CA PRO A 1019 -31.98 4.65 -18.02
C PRO A 1019 -32.93 4.88 -16.84
N THR A 1020 -32.59 4.29 -15.69
CA THR A 1020 -33.30 4.51 -14.42
C THR A 1020 -32.63 5.60 -13.57
N ALA A 1021 -31.35 5.87 -13.81
CA ALA A 1021 -30.56 6.93 -13.18
C ALA A 1021 -29.58 7.55 -14.18
N SER A 1022 -28.94 8.66 -13.80
CA SER A 1022 -27.93 9.33 -14.60
C SER A 1022 -26.54 8.69 -14.51
N GLY A 1023 -25.62 9.13 -15.39
CA GLY A 1023 -24.28 8.57 -15.54
C GLY A 1023 -24.23 7.42 -16.57
N THR A 1024 -23.05 6.84 -16.76
CA THR A 1024 -22.89 5.69 -17.65
C THR A 1024 -23.58 4.46 -17.07
N ARG A 1025 -24.37 3.78 -17.90
CA ARG A 1025 -25.15 2.58 -17.58
C ARG A 1025 -24.66 1.45 -18.48
N THR A 1026 -24.31 0.33 -17.87
CA THR A 1026 -23.76 -0.85 -18.57
C THR A 1026 -24.69 -2.04 -18.42
N GLY A 1027 -24.57 -3.00 -19.33
CA GLY A 1027 -25.35 -4.23 -19.34
C GLY A 1027 -24.75 -5.24 -20.32
N GLY A 1028 -25.32 -6.43 -20.35
CA GLY A 1028 -24.99 -7.47 -21.31
C GLY A 1028 -26.24 -8.06 -21.94
N LEU A 1029 -26.23 -8.20 -23.26
CA LEU A 1029 -27.09 -9.13 -23.99
C LEU A 1029 -26.45 -10.51 -23.93
N THR A 1030 -27.22 -11.53 -23.55
CA THR A 1030 -26.77 -12.90 -23.36
C THR A 1030 -27.65 -13.84 -24.19
N ILE A 1031 -27.02 -14.64 -25.06
CA ILE A 1031 -27.67 -15.71 -25.83
C ILE A 1031 -27.18 -17.05 -25.27
N SER A 1032 -28.08 -17.77 -24.61
CA SER A 1032 -27.83 -19.12 -24.09
C SER A 1032 -28.16 -20.16 -25.17
N SER A 1033 -27.30 -21.15 -25.35
CA SER A 1033 -27.47 -22.23 -26.32
C SER A 1033 -26.62 -23.47 -26.00
N ASN A 1034 -26.63 -24.49 -26.86
CA ASN A 1034 -25.67 -25.59 -26.85
C ASN A 1034 -24.36 -25.29 -27.64
N ALA A 1035 -24.13 -24.05 -28.05
CA ALA A 1035 -22.92 -23.69 -28.81
C ALA A 1035 -21.64 -23.81 -27.98
N SER A 1036 -20.51 -24.05 -28.67
CA SER A 1036 -19.17 -24.16 -28.09
C SER A 1036 -18.75 -22.93 -27.28
N ASN A 1037 -19.30 -21.76 -27.60
CA ASN A 1037 -19.11 -20.49 -26.91
C ASN A 1037 -20.39 -20.01 -26.20
N ASN A 1038 -21.11 -20.93 -25.55
CA ASN A 1038 -22.24 -20.61 -24.69
C ASN A 1038 -21.80 -20.15 -23.28
N PRO A 1039 -22.38 -19.07 -22.72
CA PRO A 1039 -23.32 -18.15 -23.36
C PRO A 1039 -22.59 -17.13 -24.25
N THR A 1040 -23.19 -16.80 -25.39
CA THR A 1040 -22.64 -15.80 -26.31
C THR A 1040 -23.13 -14.42 -25.92
N THR A 1041 -22.22 -13.48 -25.64
CA THR A 1041 -22.56 -12.18 -25.06
C THR A 1041 -22.20 -10.99 -25.93
N VAL A 1042 -22.99 -9.92 -25.84
CA VAL A 1042 -22.73 -8.60 -26.43
C VAL A 1042 -22.79 -7.54 -25.35
N ALA A 1043 -21.77 -6.68 -25.27
CA ALA A 1043 -21.70 -5.61 -24.30
C ALA A 1043 -22.66 -4.46 -24.64
N LEU A 1044 -23.39 -3.94 -23.65
CA LEU A 1044 -24.34 -2.83 -23.81
C LEU A 1044 -23.88 -1.65 -22.97
N THR A 1045 -23.85 -0.46 -23.56
CA THR A 1045 -23.51 0.79 -22.87
C THR A 1045 -24.44 1.92 -23.29
N GLY A 1046 -24.70 2.87 -22.40
CA GLY A 1046 -25.47 4.08 -22.67
C GLY A 1046 -25.29 5.09 -21.53
N THR A 1047 -25.75 6.33 -21.71
CA THR A 1047 -25.61 7.38 -20.70
C THR A 1047 -26.97 7.93 -20.29
N GLY A 1048 -27.29 7.84 -19.00
CA GLY A 1048 -28.40 8.57 -18.40
C GLY A 1048 -28.03 10.04 -18.21
N SER A 1049 -28.84 10.98 -18.70
CA SER A 1049 -28.57 12.41 -18.63
C SER A 1049 -29.63 13.18 -17.84
N GLY A 1050 -29.18 13.87 -16.80
CA GLY A 1050 -29.99 14.61 -15.84
C GLY A 1050 -29.40 14.53 -14.42
N THR A 1051 -29.92 15.33 -13.51
CA THR A 1051 -29.70 15.16 -12.06
C THR A 1051 -30.53 14.00 -11.52
N VAL A 1052 -30.04 13.29 -10.51
CA VAL A 1052 -30.88 12.32 -9.78
C VAL A 1052 -31.86 13.11 -8.93
N SER A 1053 -33.12 13.17 -9.33
CA SER A 1053 -34.15 13.80 -8.50
C SER A 1053 -34.32 12.99 -7.22
N THR A 1054 -34.21 13.63 -6.06
CA THR A 1054 -34.36 13.09 -4.71
C THR A 1054 -35.71 13.53 -4.15
N ASN A 1055 -36.44 12.63 -3.48
CA ASN A 1055 -37.63 13.00 -2.71
C ASN A 1055 -37.19 13.71 -1.42
N LEU A 1056 -37.23 15.04 -1.43
CA LEU A 1056 -36.88 15.91 -0.30
C LEU A 1056 -37.84 15.73 0.89
N ALA A 1057 -39.06 15.21 0.66
CA ALA A 1057 -40.10 15.06 1.67
C ALA A 1057 -40.05 13.75 2.48
N ALA A 1058 -39.25 12.77 2.06
CA ALA A 1058 -39.18 11.47 2.76
C ALA A 1058 -38.75 11.63 4.23
N GLY A 1059 -39.53 11.07 5.16
CA GLY A 1059 -39.29 11.14 6.60
C GLY A 1059 -39.33 12.56 7.21
N LYS A 1060 -39.90 13.55 6.50
CA LYS A 1060 -39.95 14.94 6.97
C LYS A 1060 -41.13 15.22 7.89
N ALA A 1061 -40.96 16.25 8.73
CA ALA A 1061 -42.02 16.75 9.59
C ALA A 1061 -43.17 17.31 8.74
N THR A 1062 -44.39 16.97 9.11
CA THR A 1062 -45.60 17.41 8.41
C THR A 1062 -46.51 18.26 9.31
N SER A 1063 -47.50 18.89 8.70
CA SER A 1063 -48.55 19.62 9.40
C SER A 1063 -49.82 19.61 8.56
N GLU A 1064 -50.97 19.81 9.20
CA GLU A 1064 -52.28 19.67 8.56
C GLU A 1064 -53.29 20.69 9.07
N SER A 1065 -54.37 20.80 8.32
CA SER A 1065 -55.60 21.52 8.71
C SER A 1065 -56.43 20.75 9.73
N SER A 1066 -56.57 19.44 9.55
CA SER A 1066 -57.16 18.49 10.49
C SER A 1066 -56.83 17.05 10.05
N HIS A 1067 -57.09 16.08 10.92
CA HIS A 1067 -57.22 14.67 10.56
C HIS A 1067 -58.47 14.02 11.18
N ASN A 1068 -58.80 12.82 10.73
CA ASN A 1068 -59.81 11.93 11.29
C ASN A 1068 -59.14 10.67 11.87
N ASP A 1069 -59.60 10.22 13.05
CA ASP A 1069 -59.09 9.03 13.76
C ASP A 1069 -57.54 8.94 13.79
N VAL A 1070 -56.95 7.83 13.30
CA VAL A 1070 -55.49 7.61 13.26
C VAL A 1070 -54.80 8.10 11.97
N TYR A 1071 -55.54 8.75 11.07
CA TYR A 1071 -55.07 9.10 9.72
C TYR A 1071 -54.38 10.49 9.69
N ALA A 1072 -53.35 10.67 10.53
CA ALA A 1072 -52.60 11.91 10.67
C ALA A 1072 -51.57 12.16 9.56
N SER A 1073 -51.17 13.41 9.35
CA SER A 1073 -50.25 13.80 8.28
C SER A 1073 -48.84 13.21 8.33
N SER A 1074 -48.44 12.53 9.41
CA SER A 1074 -47.17 11.77 9.44
C SER A 1074 -47.10 10.73 8.32
N ASN A 1075 -48.26 10.20 7.94
CA ASN A 1075 -48.39 9.10 7.01
C ASN A 1075 -47.97 9.51 5.58
N VAL A 1076 -48.15 10.78 5.18
CA VAL A 1076 -47.83 11.23 3.81
C VAL A 1076 -46.33 11.34 3.50
N THR A 1077 -45.45 11.00 4.45
CA THR A 1077 -43.99 11.03 4.30
C THR A 1077 -43.31 9.76 4.81
N ASP A 1078 -44.05 8.69 5.14
CA ASP A 1078 -43.53 7.48 5.78
C ASP A 1078 -42.95 6.44 4.79
N GLY A 1079 -43.20 6.59 3.49
CA GLY A 1079 -42.74 5.67 2.43
C GLY A 1079 -43.64 4.46 2.21
N ASN A 1080 -44.80 4.38 2.88
CA ASN A 1080 -45.71 3.25 2.86
C ASN A 1080 -47.06 3.66 2.26
N GLN A 1081 -47.25 3.42 0.96
CA GLN A 1081 -48.47 3.73 0.22
C GLN A 1081 -49.76 3.07 0.80
N ASN A 1082 -49.69 2.19 1.81
CA ASN A 1082 -50.85 1.61 2.49
C ASN A 1082 -51.32 2.41 3.71
N SER A 1083 -50.49 3.30 4.27
CA SER A 1083 -50.94 4.31 5.24
C SER A 1083 -51.60 5.48 4.47
N TYR A 1084 -52.33 6.34 5.17
CA TYR A 1084 -52.82 7.60 4.58
C TYR A 1084 -53.17 8.65 5.64
N TRP A 1085 -53.13 9.91 5.20
CA TRP A 1085 -53.80 11.04 5.84
C TRP A 1085 -55.24 11.13 5.37
N GLU A 1086 -56.17 11.41 6.27
CA GLU A 1086 -57.56 11.79 5.98
C GLU A 1086 -57.94 12.99 6.85
N SER A 1087 -58.33 14.09 6.20
CA SER A 1087 -58.85 15.29 6.88
C SER A 1087 -60.31 15.14 7.35
N ALA A 1088 -60.77 16.06 8.20
CA ALA A 1088 -62.12 16.03 8.75
C ALA A 1088 -63.21 16.00 7.66
N ASN A 1089 -64.09 15.00 7.75
CA ASN A 1089 -65.12 14.74 6.77
C ASN A 1089 -66.13 15.89 6.63
N ASN A 1090 -66.42 16.27 5.38
CA ASN A 1090 -67.26 17.40 4.97
C ASN A 1090 -66.70 18.81 5.29
N ALA A 1091 -65.41 18.93 5.66
CA ALA A 1091 -64.78 20.20 6.03
C ALA A 1091 -63.93 20.86 4.92
N LEU A 1092 -64.09 20.46 3.65
CA LEU A 1092 -63.30 21.01 2.53
C LEU A 1092 -63.53 22.54 2.38
N PRO A 1093 -62.49 23.34 2.09
CA PRO A 1093 -61.13 22.94 1.73
C PRO A 1093 -60.27 22.52 2.93
N GLN A 1094 -59.43 21.51 2.72
CA GLN A 1094 -58.47 21.00 3.70
C GLN A 1094 -57.08 20.92 3.06
N TRP A 1095 -56.03 21.06 3.85
CA TRP A 1095 -54.64 21.03 3.41
C TRP A 1095 -53.75 20.14 4.28
N VAL A 1096 -52.69 19.61 3.65
CA VAL A 1096 -51.55 18.95 4.27
C VAL A 1096 -50.25 19.58 3.77
N GLN A 1097 -49.21 19.59 4.60
CA GLN A 1097 -47.96 20.30 4.40
C GLN A 1097 -46.77 19.46 4.85
N VAL A 1098 -45.64 19.59 4.14
CA VAL A 1098 -44.33 19.07 4.54
C VAL A 1098 -43.38 20.23 4.81
N ASP A 1099 -42.58 20.14 5.89
CA ASP A 1099 -41.40 20.98 6.16
C ASP A 1099 -40.12 20.22 5.78
N LEU A 1100 -39.41 20.68 4.75
CA LEU A 1100 -38.15 20.08 4.32
C LEU A 1100 -37.00 20.30 5.32
N GLY A 1101 -37.18 21.17 6.32
CA GLY A 1101 -36.21 21.56 7.36
C GLY A 1101 -35.33 22.75 6.96
N SER A 1102 -35.10 22.94 5.66
CA SER A 1102 -34.42 24.09 5.06
C SER A 1102 -35.08 24.46 3.73
N ALA A 1103 -34.81 25.66 3.21
CA ALA A 1103 -35.30 26.04 1.89
C ALA A 1103 -34.50 25.32 0.79
N GLN A 1104 -35.20 24.62 -0.11
CA GLN A 1104 -34.62 23.77 -1.16
C GLN A 1104 -35.33 24.03 -2.50
N SER A 1105 -34.62 23.86 -3.61
CA SER A 1105 -35.20 24.00 -4.96
C SER A 1105 -35.98 22.75 -5.34
N ALA A 1106 -37.25 22.91 -5.75
CA ALA A 1106 -38.09 21.85 -6.28
C ALA A 1106 -38.93 22.32 -7.47
N GLY A 1107 -39.24 21.41 -8.40
CA GLY A 1107 -40.04 21.68 -9.61
C GLY A 1107 -41.25 20.74 -9.80
N ARG A 1108 -41.40 19.72 -8.94
CA ARG A 1108 -42.57 18.84 -8.96
C ARG A 1108 -42.89 18.30 -7.57
N VAL A 1109 -44.17 17.99 -7.38
CA VAL A 1109 -44.64 17.10 -6.30
C VAL A 1109 -45.28 15.86 -6.90
N VAL A 1110 -45.17 14.74 -6.21
CA VAL A 1110 -45.85 13.48 -6.56
C VAL A 1110 -46.74 13.11 -5.38
N LEU A 1111 -48.02 12.88 -5.67
CA LEU A 1111 -49.05 12.56 -4.70
C LEU A 1111 -49.57 11.16 -5.00
N GLN A 1112 -49.89 10.38 -3.97
CA GLN A 1112 -50.48 9.06 -4.14
C GLN A 1112 -51.69 8.85 -3.21
N LEU A 1113 -52.55 7.90 -3.59
CA LEU A 1113 -53.50 7.23 -2.70
C LEU A 1113 -53.12 5.74 -2.58
N PRO A 1114 -53.66 4.99 -1.62
CA PRO A 1114 -53.43 3.55 -1.54
C PRO A 1114 -53.76 2.83 -2.85
N ALA A 1115 -52.84 2.00 -3.33
CA ALA A 1115 -52.90 1.39 -4.66
C ALA A 1115 -54.14 0.51 -4.92
N THR A 1116 -54.78 0.02 -3.85
CA THR A 1116 -55.99 -0.82 -3.89
C THR A 1116 -57.31 -0.03 -3.91
N TRP A 1117 -57.28 1.30 -3.71
CA TRP A 1117 -58.48 2.14 -3.70
C TRP A 1117 -59.06 2.35 -5.09
N GLY A 1118 -60.39 2.40 -5.21
CA GLY A 1118 -61.07 2.74 -6.46
C GLY A 1118 -60.73 4.13 -6.99
N ALA A 1119 -60.69 4.25 -8.33
CA ALA A 1119 -60.34 5.47 -9.05
C ALA A 1119 -61.22 6.67 -8.65
N ARG A 1120 -60.62 7.85 -8.56
CA ARG A 1120 -61.29 9.10 -8.15
C ARG A 1120 -60.56 10.33 -8.68
N SER A 1121 -61.19 11.49 -8.58
CA SER A 1121 -60.53 12.78 -8.83
C SER A 1121 -60.55 13.66 -7.59
N GLU A 1122 -59.43 14.33 -7.32
CA GLU A 1122 -59.36 15.40 -6.31
C GLU A 1122 -59.00 16.74 -6.97
N THR A 1123 -59.60 17.83 -6.49
CA THR A 1123 -59.33 19.18 -7.01
C THR A 1123 -58.33 19.89 -6.11
N LEU A 1124 -57.10 20.02 -6.61
CA LEU A 1124 -55.89 20.29 -5.84
C LEU A 1124 -55.19 21.58 -6.30
N SER A 1125 -54.66 22.34 -5.36
CA SER A 1125 -53.67 23.40 -5.61
C SER A 1125 -52.38 23.15 -4.81
N VAL A 1126 -51.25 23.66 -5.30
CA VAL A 1126 -49.93 23.51 -4.64
C VAL A 1126 -49.40 24.90 -4.30
N SER A 1127 -48.91 25.06 -3.08
CA SER A 1127 -48.35 26.32 -2.57
C SER A 1127 -47.04 26.08 -1.81
N GLY A 1128 -46.18 27.10 -1.79
CA GLY A 1128 -44.85 27.06 -1.18
C GLY A 1128 -44.60 28.26 -0.27
N SER A 1129 -43.82 28.04 0.79
CA SER A 1129 -43.33 29.07 1.71
C SER A 1129 -41.88 28.82 2.13
N THR A 1130 -41.14 29.88 2.43
CA THR A 1130 -39.82 29.82 3.08
C THR A 1130 -39.91 29.96 4.61
N ASP A 1131 -40.96 30.59 5.13
CA ASP A 1131 -41.12 30.92 6.57
C ASP A 1131 -42.16 30.04 7.29
N GLY A 1132 -43.09 29.41 6.57
CA GLY A 1132 -44.12 28.50 7.11
C GLY A 1132 -45.46 29.18 7.42
N SER A 1133 -45.58 30.46 7.10
CA SER A 1133 -46.75 31.32 7.32
C SER A 1133 -47.19 32.07 6.05
N SER A 1134 -46.25 32.56 5.26
CA SER A 1134 -46.46 33.31 4.01
C SER A 1134 -46.42 32.35 2.82
N PHE A 1135 -47.58 31.94 2.30
CA PHE A 1135 -47.66 30.98 1.18
C PHE A 1135 -47.90 31.66 -0.17
N THR A 1136 -47.19 31.17 -1.18
CA THR A 1136 -47.33 31.57 -2.59
C THR A 1136 -47.83 30.38 -3.43
N THR A 1137 -48.74 30.63 -4.37
CA THR A 1137 -49.31 29.58 -5.22
C THR A 1137 -48.32 29.16 -6.30
N LEU A 1138 -47.86 27.90 -6.25
CA LEU A 1138 -46.96 27.29 -7.24
C LEU A 1138 -47.75 26.62 -8.37
N LYS A 1139 -48.93 26.08 -8.04
CA LYS A 1139 -49.90 25.53 -8.99
C LYS A 1139 -51.32 25.97 -8.61
N SER A 1140 -52.01 26.61 -9.55
CA SER A 1140 -53.43 26.95 -9.43
C SER A 1140 -54.30 25.70 -9.31
N SER A 1141 -55.48 25.84 -8.70
CA SER A 1141 -56.39 24.72 -8.46
C SER A 1141 -56.84 24.03 -9.76
N ALA A 1142 -56.70 22.71 -9.83
CA ALA A 1142 -57.13 21.88 -10.96
C ALA A 1142 -57.56 20.49 -10.49
N SER A 1143 -58.40 19.80 -11.27
CA SER A 1143 -58.81 18.42 -10.98
C SER A 1143 -57.76 17.43 -11.47
N TYR A 1144 -57.37 16.50 -10.60
CA TYR A 1144 -56.40 15.44 -10.86
C TYR A 1144 -57.01 14.07 -10.57
N THR A 1145 -56.91 13.14 -11.51
CA THR A 1145 -57.45 11.78 -11.38
C THR A 1145 -56.38 10.82 -10.89
N PHE A 1146 -56.70 10.11 -9.82
CA PHE A 1146 -55.97 8.96 -9.29
C PHE A 1146 -56.64 7.69 -9.83
N ASP A 1147 -55.88 6.88 -10.56
CA ASP A 1147 -56.36 5.65 -11.21
C ASP A 1147 -55.49 4.45 -10.79
N PRO A 1148 -56.06 3.30 -10.39
CA PRO A 1148 -55.29 2.12 -9.98
C PRO A 1148 -54.36 1.57 -11.06
N SER A 1149 -54.71 1.73 -12.35
CA SER A 1149 -53.82 1.35 -13.46
C SER A 1149 -52.57 2.24 -13.54
N GLY A 1150 -52.63 3.46 -13.01
CA GLY A 1150 -51.50 4.34 -12.74
C GLY A 1150 -50.99 4.26 -11.30
N ASN A 1151 -51.21 3.13 -10.59
CA ASN A 1151 -50.87 2.92 -9.19
C ASN A 1151 -51.38 4.05 -8.26
N ASN A 1152 -52.57 4.60 -8.53
CA ASN A 1152 -53.15 5.75 -7.84
C ASN A 1152 -52.13 6.89 -7.59
N THR A 1153 -51.38 7.27 -8.63
CA THR A 1153 -50.27 8.25 -8.54
C THR A 1153 -50.50 9.45 -9.47
N VAL A 1154 -50.30 10.66 -8.95
CA VAL A 1154 -50.41 11.94 -9.68
C VAL A 1154 -49.11 12.72 -9.55
N THR A 1155 -48.55 13.19 -10.67
CA THR A 1155 -47.41 14.14 -10.66
C THR A 1155 -47.88 15.55 -11.01
N ILE A 1156 -47.56 16.54 -10.17
CA ILE A 1156 -47.87 17.96 -10.39
C ILE A 1156 -46.57 18.74 -10.58
N THR A 1157 -46.35 19.26 -11.79
CA THR A 1157 -45.18 20.08 -12.15
C THR A 1157 -45.48 21.59 -12.09
N PHE A 1158 -44.48 22.37 -11.69
CA PHE A 1158 -44.51 23.83 -11.61
C PHE A 1158 -43.11 24.41 -11.88
N PRO A 1159 -42.97 25.72 -12.18
CA PRO A 1159 -41.65 26.35 -12.35
C PRO A 1159 -40.78 26.17 -11.10
N ALA A 1160 -39.52 25.80 -11.28
CA ALA A 1160 -38.60 25.51 -10.18
C ALA A 1160 -38.51 26.67 -9.18
N THR A 1161 -38.64 26.35 -7.89
CA THR A 1161 -38.71 27.36 -6.82
C THR A 1161 -38.04 26.88 -5.54
N THR A 1162 -37.36 27.79 -4.84
CA THR A 1162 -36.69 27.51 -3.57
C THR A 1162 -37.63 27.78 -2.40
N GLN A 1163 -38.14 26.73 -1.77
CA GLN A 1163 -39.12 26.80 -0.68
C GLN A 1163 -38.72 25.83 0.44
N ARG A 1164 -39.13 26.10 1.68
CA ARG A 1164 -38.93 25.21 2.83
C ARG A 1164 -40.15 24.34 3.09
N TYR A 1165 -41.33 24.92 2.93
CA TYR A 1165 -42.62 24.27 3.19
C TYR A 1165 -43.39 24.14 1.88
N PHE A 1166 -43.89 22.94 1.60
CA PHE A 1166 -44.79 22.67 0.48
C PHE A 1166 -46.14 22.23 1.03
N ARG A 1167 -47.23 22.82 0.53
CA ARG A 1167 -48.60 22.57 0.99
C ARG A 1167 -49.53 22.30 -0.18
N VAL A 1168 -50.23 21.16 -0.13
CA VAL A 1168 -51.33 20.82 -1.05
C VAL A 1168 -52.65 21.18 -0.37
N THR A 1169 -53.54 21.85 -1.10
CA THR A 1169 -54.92 22.14 -0.64
C THR A 1169 -55.92 21.40 -1.52
N VAL A 1170 -56.72 20.53 -0.90
CA VAL A 1170 -57.86 19.83 -1.51
C VAL A 1170 -59.10 20.69 -1.38
N THR A 1171 -59.86 20.82 -2.47
CA THR A 1171 -61.12 21.60 -2.54
C THR A 1171 -62.35 20.75 -2.87
N ALA A 1172 -62.15 19.59 -3.51
CA ALA A 1172 -63.18 18.58 -3.78
C ALA A 1172 -62.50 17.21 -3.94
N ASN A 1173 -63.19 16.13 -3.60
CA ASN A 1173 -62.78 14.74 -3.81
C ASN A 1173 -64.01 13.92 -4.22
N THR A 1174 -63.92 13.11 -5.28
CA THR A 1174 -65.06 12.29 -5.77
C THR A 1174 -65.19 10.93 -5.08
N GLY A 1175 -64.17 10.49 -4.33
CA GLY A 1175 -64.16 9.19 -3.64
C GLY A 1175 -64.66 9.24 -2.19
N TRP A 1176 -64.44 10.37 -1.51
CA TRP A 1176 -64.79 10.57 -0.10
C TRP A 1176 -64.90 12.07 0.22
N PRO A 1177 -65.72 12.54 1.18
CA PRO A 1177 -65.91 13.98 1.45
C PRO A 1177 -64.77 14.62 2.28
N ALA A 1178 -63.53 14.18 2.08
CA ALA A 1178 -62.31 14.67 2.73
C ALA A 1178 -61.15 14.75 1.73
N GLY A 1179 -60.10 15.48 2.07
CA GLY A 1179 -58.80 15.36 1.40
C GLY A 1179 -58.04 14.16 1.95
N GLN A 1180 -57.50 13.31 1.07
CA GLN A 1180 -56.81 12.07 1.43
C GLN A 1180 -55.52 11.93 0.62
N PHE A 1181 -54.42 11.49 1.24
CA PHE A 1181 -53.17 11.13 0.55
C PHE A 1181 -52.43 10.01 1.31
N SER A 1182 -51.86 9.04 0.59
CA SER A 1182 -50.90 8.09 1.17
C SER A 1182 -49.46 8.62 1.13
N GLU A 1183 -49.11 9.41 0.11
CA GLU A 1183 -47.77 9.97 -0.06
C GLU A 1183 -47.85 11.40 -0.62
N PHE A 1184 -47.00 12.29 -0.11
CA PHE A 1184 -46.79 13.66 -0.59
C PHE A 1184 -45.29 13.92 -0.72
N GLN A 1185 -44.78 13.61 -1.90
CA GLN A 1185 -43.37 13.64 -2.26
C GLN A 1185 -43.02 14.99 -2.91
N VAL A 1186 -41.87 15.56 -2.57
CA VAL A 1186 -41.37 16.84 -3.14
C VAL A 1186 -40.03 16.56 -3.78
N TRP A 1187 -39.87 16.79 -5.08
CA TRP A 1187 -38.65 16.41 -5.80
C TRP A 1187 -37.87 17.63 -6.27
N ASN A 1188 -36.54 17.63 -6.04
CA ASN A 1188 -35.63 18.59 -6.66
C ASN A 1188 -35.56 18.41 -8.19
N THR A 1189 -34.92 19.39 -8.83
CA THR A 1189 -34.80 19.54 -10.30
C THR A 1189 -33.69 18.70 -10.91
#